data_AF-A0A232F8D1-F1
#
_entry.id   AF-A0A232F8D1-F1
#
_cell.length_a   1.000
_cell.length_b   1.000
_cell.length_c   1.000
_cell.angle_alpha   90.00
_cell.angle_beta   90.00
_cell.angle_gamma   90.00
#
_symmetry.space_group_name_H-M   'P 1'
#
loop_
_entity.id
_entity.type
_entity.pdbx_description
1 polymer ?
#
loop_
_entity_poly.entity_id
_entity_poly.type
_entity_poly.pdbx_seq_one_letter_code
_entity_poly.pdbx_strand_id
1 'polypeptide(L)'
;MSSKENNLYSLFAELYKEGQNGEYERALKTANRILGLSQDDEAALHCKVVSFIQLSKFNDALQIINKFPKLLPKLEFEKAYCLYRLNQVQDAFKIIDNIQNPSLKVKELKAQILYRLERYEECFAVYRDIIKNSNDDYEDERETNLAAVLVHLALEGSKIEVPALREHTYELTYNAACQLIATTTDGDKSNLVKAEKKLRTAEKLCRDSLEEDGMTEEEIEDELGIIRVQLGYCLQLQGREKEAQALYTAALKKRPDDIALVAVASNNVATLNKDQNVFDSKKRMKSATQDGLEHKLTSKQRKSIAYNQCLLALYTNQGEQCQSLCKKFIQDYPDMSIEATTVQAVQLAREGKAKEAVTLLDKQAKGEHYLPTKLACVQLLLSNDEREEAIKVLESLTETEKSLPGIVSTLVTLHMADGNRDRASAVLKNAVNYYKKNKESTGNLSKLWRQAADFHLRGGEVAVAAASLEELLTASPSDTKTLAQLIVAYAQFDPAKAQSLSKRLPPLHDLAESTDADALESSNWVIGMKVVKKKVEPSPGKPEILDKKRKKRKRKGKLPKNYDPNSQPDPERWLPRHERSGFRKKRDRRNRDAAMKGTQGAAAGASDQFDITKMSNAKPSPNPRQSPAVESSGPRQQQRKVQQKKKKKGGKW
;
A
#
# COMPACT_ATOMS: atom_id res chain seq x y z
N MET A 1 -75.22 -15.24 -6.47
CA MET A 1 -73.76 -15.04 -6.49
C MET A 1 -73.32 -14.21 -5.28
N SER A 2 -74.03 -13.12 -4.95
CA SER A 2 -73.88 -12.23 -3.78
C SER A 2 -73.04 -12.73 -2.58
N SER A 3 -73.32 -13.90 -2.00
CA SER A 3 -72.52 -14.42 -0.87
C SER A 3 -71.02 -14.59 -1.18
N LYS A 4 -70.64 -14.99 -2.41
CA LYS A 4 -69.22 -15.06 -2.82
C LYS A 4 -68.62 -13.66 -3.05
N GLU A 5 -69.39 -12.75 -3.62
CA GLU A 5 -68.98 -11.38 -3.94
C GLU A 5 -68.76 -10.57 -2.65
N ASN A 6 -69.68 -10.67 -1.68
CA ASN A 6 -69.55 -10.08 -0.35
C ASN A 6 -68.35 -10.65 0.42
N ASN A 7 -68.08 -11.96 0.30
CA ASN A 7 -66.92 -12.60 0.92
C ASN A 7 -65.60 -12.09 0.31
N LEU A 8 -65.52 -11.96 -1.02
CA LEU A 8 -64.36 -11.37 -1.71
C LEU A 8 -64.14 -9.91 -1.27
N TYR A 9 -65.18 -9.09 -1.20
CA TYR A 9 -65.07 -7.72 -0.69
C TYR A 9 -64.52 -7.66 0.74
N SER A 10 -65.02 -8.54 1.64
CA SER A 10 -64.49 -8.64 3.00
C SER A 10 -63.02 -9.05 3.03
N LEU A 11 -62.59 -9.97 2.18
CA LEU A 11 -61.20 -10.44 2.09
C LEU A 11 -60.26 -9.35 1.55
N PHE A 12 -60.71 -8.53 0.60
CA PHE A 12 -59.92 -7.40 0.12
C PHE A 12 -59.78 -6.29 1.16
N ALA A 13 -60.83 -6.03 1.96
CA ALA A 13 -60.74 -5.09 3.09
C ALA A 13 -59.81 -5.61 4.21
N GLU A 14 -59.84 -6.92 4.49
CA GLU A 14 -58.91 -7.62 5.40
C GLU A 14 -57.46 -7.47 4.89
N LEU A 15 -57.20 -7.83 3.63
CA LEU A 15 -55.89 -7.75 2.98
C LEU A 15 -55.31 -6.32 2.92
N TYR A 16 -56.16 -5.32 2.62
CA TYR A 16 -55.74 -3.92 2.60
C TYR A 16 -55.29 -3.44 3.99
N LYS A 17 -56.03 -3.82 5.04
CA LYS A 17 -55.67 -3.49 6.43
C LYS A 17 -54.39 -4.21 6.87
N GLU A 18 -54.25 -5.49 6.55
CA GLU A 18 -53.03 -6.26 6.84
C GLU A 18 -51.80 -5.63 6.16
N GLY A 19 -51.93 -5.19 4.90
CA GLY A 19 -50.88 -4.49 4.17
C GLY A 19 -50.51 -3.13 4.78
N GLN A 20 -51.50 -2.30 5.13
CA GLN A 20 -51.28 -1.00 5.79
C GLN A 20 -50.62 -1.15 7.18
N ASN A 21 -50.94 -2.23 7.91
CA ASN A 21 -50.34 -2.53 9.20
C ASN A 21 -48.95 -3.21 9.11
N GLY A 22 -48.46 -3.55 7.91
CA GLY A 22 -47.22 -4.32 7.74
C GLY A 22 -47.31 -5.79 8.18
N GLU A 23 -48.50 -6.35 8.33
CA GLU A 23 -48.74 -7.72 8.80
C GLU A 23 -48.60 -8.74 7.64
N TYR A 24 -47.43 -8.74 6.98
CA TYR A 24 -47.25 -9.40 5.68
C TYR A 24 -47.46 -10.93 5.69
N GLU A 25 -47.19 -11.67 6.78
CA GLU A 25 -47.55 -13.08 6.88
C GLU A 25 -49.06 -13.34 6.95
N ARG A 26 -49.85 -12.35 7.41
CA ARG A 26 -51.32 -12.42 7.37
C ARG A 26 -51.83 -12.03 6.00
N ALA A 27 -51.30 -10.94 5.42
CA ALA A 27 -51.56 -10.53 4.04
C ALA A 27 -51.32 -11.68 3.04
N LEU A 28 -50.25 -12.46 3.19
CA LEU A 28 -50.03 -13.68 2.39
C LEU A 28 -51.15 -14.72 2.55
N LYS A 29 -51.68 -14.95 3.76
CA LYS A 29 -52.77 -15.90 4.02
C LYS A 29 -54.09 -15.40 3.42
N THR A 30 -54.40 -14.12 3.57
CA THR A 30 -55.63 -13.51 3.04
C THR A 30 -55.60 -13.40 1.52
N ALA A 31 -54.46 -13.02 0.92
CA ALA A 31 -54.27 -13.11 -0.52
C ALA A 31 -54.42 -14.56 -1.03
N ASN A 32 -53.87 -15.57 -0.34
CA ASN A 32 -54.10 -16.97 -0.70
C ASN A 32 -55.57 -17.40 -0.56
N ARG A 33 -56.34 -16.86 0.40
CA ARG A 33 -57.80 -17.08 0.52
C ARG A 33 -58.55 -16.48 -0.68
N ILE A 34 -58.19 -15.28 -1.13
CA ILE A 34 -58.75 -14.66 -2.34
C ILE A 34 -58.41 -15.49 -3.58
N LEU A 35 -57.14 -15.90 -3.73
CA LEU A 35 -56.70 -16.71 -4.87
C LEU A 35 -57.30 -18.13 -4.90
N GLY A 36 -57.77 -18.64 -3.75
CA GLY A 36 -58.61 -19.84 -3.69
C GLY A 36 -60.02 -19.65 -4.27
N LEU A 37 -60.49 -18.42 -4.38
CA LEU A 37 -61.80 -18.04 -4.95
C LEU A 37 -61.69 -17.47 -6.38
N SER A 38 -60.58 -16.80 -6.71
CA SER A 38 -60.28 -16.17 -7.99
C SER A 38 -58.79 -16.34 -8.32
N GLN A 39 -58.43 -17.40 -9.05
CA GLN A 39 -57.03 -17.87 -9.15
C GLN A 39 -56.06 -16.92 -9.87
N ASP A 40 -56.59 -16.14 -10.82
CA ASP A 40 -55.82 -15.21 -11.68
C ASP A 40 -56.01 -13.74 -11.25
N ASP A 41 -56.49 -13.48 -10.02
CA ASP A 41 -56.77 -12.12 -9.54
C ASP A 41 -55.49 -11.27 -9.43
N GLU A 42 -55.38 -10.25 -10.30
CA GLU A 42 -54.17 -9.45 -10.41
C GLU A 42 -53.84 -8.64 -9.15
N ALA A 43 -54.85 -8.19 -8.40
CA ALA A 43 -54.65 -7.42 -7.18
C ALA A 43 -54.15 -8.31 -6.04
N ALA A 44 -54.78 -9.46 -5.83
CA ALA A 44 -54.33 -10.43 -4.83
C ALA A 44 -52.96 -11.04 -5.18
N LEU A 45 -52.65 -11.26 -6.47
CA LEU A 45 -51.32 -11.68 -6.92
C LEU A 45 -50.26 -10.59 -6.68
N HIS A 46 -50.58 -9.31 -6.95
CA HIS A 46 -49.67 -8.19 -6.67
C HIS A 46 -49.42 -8.04 -5.16
N CYS A 47 -50.45 -7.99 -4.32
CA CYS A 47 -50.29 -7.92 -2.86
C CYS A 47 -49.49 -9.11 -2.30
N LYS A 48 -49.66 -10.31 -2.88
CA LYS A 48 -48.87 -11.50 -2.55
C LYS A 48 -47.38 -11.35 -2.93
N VAL A 49 -47.08 -10.80 -4.11
CA VAL A 49 -45.70 -10.49 -4.54
C VAL A 49 -45.06 -9.47 -3.61
N VAL A 50 -45.73 -8.36 -3.29
CA VAL A 50 -45.23 -7.33 -2.36
C VAL A 50 -45.00 -7.92 -0.96
N SER A 51 -45.93 -8.72 -0.45
CA SER A 51 -45.78 -9.38 0.86
C SER A 51 -44.60 -10.36 0.88
N PHE A 52 -44.32 -11.07 -0.20
CA PHE A 52 -43.10 -11.87 -0.32
C PHE A 52 -41.84 -11.00 -0.33
N ILE A 53 -41.83 -9.87 -1.05
CA ILE A 53 -40.68 -8.94 -1.09
C ILE A 53 -40.38 -8.37 0.30
N GLN A 54 -41.40 -7.92 1.04
CA GLN A 54 -41.24 -7.35 2.38
C GLN A 54 -40.74 -8.40 3.38
N LEU A 55 -41.18 -9.66 3.26
CA LEU A 55 -40.65 -10.79 4.03
C LEU A 55 -39.32 -11.35 3.50
N SER A 56 -38.63 -10.61 2.61
CA SER A 56 -37.37 -10.99 1.97
C SER A 56 -37.36 -12.33 1.20
N LYS A 57 -38.54 -12.82 0.79
CA LYS A 57 -38.75 -14.06 0.02
C LYS A 57 -38.71 -13.80 -1.48
N PHE A 58 -37.60 -13.24 -1.97
CA PHE A 58 -37.45 -12.79 -3.35
C PHE A 58 -37.62 -13.91 -4.39
N ASN A 59 -37.22 -15.15 -4.05
CA ASN A 59 -37.43 -16.32 -4.91
C ASN A 59 -38.92 -16.65 -5.06
N ASP A 60 -39.70 -16.61 -3.98
CA ASP A 60 -41.14 -16.89 -4.01
C ASP A 60 -41.88 -15.82 -4.83
N ALA A 61 -41.48 -14.55 -4.67
CA ALA A 61 -41.97 -13.44 -5.47
C ALA A 61 -41.70 -13.65 -6.98
N LEU A 62 -40.46 -13.99 -7.37
CA LEU A 62 -40.14 -14.30 -8.77
C LEU A 62 -40.89 -15.51 -9.32
N GLN A 63 -41.12 -16.55 -8.53
CA GLN A 63 -41.93 -17.71 -8.96
C GLN A 63 -43.37 -17.30 -9.29
N ILE A 64 -43.99 -16.41 -8.50
CA ILE A 64 -45.32 -15.86 -8.82
C ILE A 64 -45.28 -15.01 -10.10
N ILE A 65 -44.35 -14.05 -10.22
CA ILE A 65 -44.27 -13.17 -11.39
C ILE A 65 -44.02 -13.97 -12.69
N ASN A 66 -43.15 -14.98 -12.63
CA ASN A 66 -42.85 -15.83 -13.80
C ASN A 66 -43.97 -16.82 -14.12
N LYS A 67 -44.77 -17.26 -13.13
CA LYS A 67 -45.96 -18.10 -13.35
C LYS A 67 -47.10 -17.31 -14.03
N PHE A 68 -47.23 -16.02 -13.73
CA PHE A 68 -48.31 -15.16 -14.22
C PHE A 68 -47.77 -14.01 -15.08
N PRO A 69 -47.23 -14.28 -16.28
CA PRO A 69 -46.53 -13.27 -17.10
C PRO A 69 -47.41 -12.09 -17.54
N LYS A 70 -48.74 -12.22 -17.51
CA LYS A 70 -49.70 -11.11 -17.72
C LYS A 70 -49.50 -9.96 -16.72
N LEU A 71 -49.01 -10.25 -15.51
CA LEU A 71 -48.74 -9.24 -14.48
C LEU A 71 -47.46 -8.44 -14.74
N LEU A 72 -46.55 -8.93 -15.60
CA LEU A 72 -45.22 -8.36 -15.75
C LEU A 72 -45.23 -6.84 -16.05
N PRO A 73 -46.08 -6.30 -16.96
CA PRO A 73 -46.15 -4.84 -17.21
C PRO A 73 -46.62 -3.99 -16.01
N LYS A 74 -47.04 -4.60 -14.90
CA LYS A 74 -47.40 -3.94 -13.64
C LYS A 74 -46.38 -4.21 -12.52
N LEU A 75 -45.44 -5.13 -12.73
CA LEU A 75 -44.49 -5.66 -11.73
C LEU A 75 -43.03 -5.64 -12.22
N GLU A 76 -42.70 -4.78 -13.19
CA GLU A 76 -41.34 -4.69 -13.76
C GLU A 76 -40.31 -4.27 -12.70
N PHE A 77 -40.64 -3.28 -11.88
CA PHE A 77 -39.81 -2.85 -10.75
C PHE A 77 -39.66 -3.97 -9.72
N GLU A 78 -40.76 -4.61 -9.33
CA GLU A 78 -40.80 -5.67 -8.33
C GLU A 78 -39.97 -6.88 -8.78
N LYS A 79 -40.03 -7.24 -10.08
CA LYS A 79 -39.19 -8.28 -10.67
C LYS A 79 -37.71 -7.89 -10.70
N ALA A 80 -37.39 -6.67 -11.14
CA ALA A 80 -36.01 -6.16 -11.16
C ALA A 80 -35.42 -6.11 -9.73
N TYR A 81 -36.20 -5.70 -8.74
CA TYR A 81 -35.80 -5.65 -7.34
C TYR A 81 -35.49 -7.05 -6.79
N CYS A 82 -36.36 -8.05 -7.04
CA CYS A 82 -36.08 -9.42 -6.64
C CYS A 82 -34.80 -9.98 -7.29
N LEU A 83 -34.60 -9.76 -8.60
CA LEU A 83 -33.37 -10.18 -9.30
C LEU A 83 -32.12 -9.52 -8.69
N TYR A 84 -32.19 -8.21 -8.39
CA TYR A 84 -31.10 -7.47 -7.75
C TYR A 84 -30.77 -8.01 -6.36
N ARG A 85 -31.78 -8.25 -5.52
CA ARG A 85 -31.64 -8.85 -4.17
C ARG A 85 -31.14 -10.30 -4.21
N LEU A 86 -31.31 -11.00 -5.33
CA LEU A 86 -30.78 -12.36 -5.58
C LEU A 86 -29.44 -12.36 -6.33
N ASN A 87 -28.75 -11.21 -6.41
CA ASN A 87 -27.47 -11.02 -7.10
C ASN A 87 -27.49 -11.26 -8.62
N GLN A 88 -28.67 -11.38 -9.24
CA GLN A 88 -28.85 -11.49 -10.69
C GLN A 88 -28.83 -10.10 -11.34
N VAL A 89 -27.79 -9.31 -11.04
CA VAL A 89 -27.72 -7.86 -11.30
C VAL A 89 -27.83 -7.52 -12.79
N GLN A 90 -27.25 -8.33 -13.67
CA GLN A 90 -27.36 -8.16 -15.13
C GLN A 90 -28.79 -8.34 -15.66
N ASP A 91 -29.57 -9.28 -15.09
CA ASP A 91 -30.96 -9.48 -15.49
C ASP A 91 -31.89 -8.46 -14.84
N ALA A 92 -31.57 -7.98 -13.64
CA ALA A 92 -32.22 -6.80 -13.06
C ALA A 92 -32.03 -5.56 -13.94
N PHE A 93 -30.82 -5.33 -14.47
CA PHE A 93 -30.55 -4.22 -15.39
C PHE A 93 -31.39 -4.30 -16.67
N LYS A 94 -31.44 -5.48 -17.32
CA LYS A 94 -32.23 -5.70 -18.54
C LYS A 94 -33.72 -5.34 -18.39
N ILE A 95 -34.26 -5.43 -17.17
CA ILE A 95 -35.64 -5.02 -16.90
C ILE A 95 -35.70 -3.52 -16.59
N ILE A 96 -34.92 -3.04 -15.61
CA ILE A 96 -35.00 -1.65 -15.12
C ILE A 96 -34.66 -0.60 -16.20
N ASP A 97 -33.84 -0.97 -17.19
CA ASP A 97 -33.40 -0.07 -18.26
C ASP A 97 -34.46 0.13 -19.36
N ASN A 98 -35.38 -0.83 -19.52
CA ASN A 98 -36.46 -0.77 -20.52
C ASN A 98 -37.73 -0.03 -20.05
N ILE A 99 -37.86 0.24 -18.74
CA ILE A 99 -39.05 0.90 -18.17
C ILE A 99 -39.16 2.34 -18.70
N GLN A 100 -40.22 2.61 -19.46
CA GLN A 100 -40.49 3.92 -20.03
C GLN A 100 -40.99 4.90 -18.96
N ASN A 101 -40.57 6.16 -19.04
CA ASN A 101 -40.88 7.22 -18.05
C ASN A 101 -40.60 6.79 -16.59
N PRO A 102 -39.34 6.43 -16.25
CA PRO A 102 -39.01 5.85 -14.95
C PRO A 102 -39.29 6.81 -13.79
N SER A 103 -40.09 6.35 -12.83
CA SER A 103 -40.36 7.05 -11.57
C SER A 103 -39.15 7.04 -10.63
N LEU A 104 -39.20 7.84 -9.55
CA LEU A 104 -38.11 7.99 -8.58
C LEU A 104 -37.55 6.63 -8.10
N LYS A 105 -38.43 5.72 -7.62
CA LYS A 105 -38.02 4.37 -7.19
C LYS A 105 -37.29 3.57 -8.28
N VAL A 106 -37.69 3.72 -9.54
CA VAL A 106 -37.08 3.03 -10.69
C VAL A 106 -35.69 3.61 -10.97
N LYS A 107 -35.51 4.93 -10.88
CA LYS A 107 -34.20 5.59 -11.02
C LYS A 107 -33.25 5.18 -9.88
N GLU A 108 -33.73 5.17 -8.64
CA GLU A 108 -32.92 4.78 -7.46
C GLU A 108 -32.43 3.33 -7.56
N LEU A 109 -33.32 2.39 -7.90
CA LEU A 109 -32.93 1.00 -8.15
C LEU A 109 -31.99 0.87 -9.37
N LYS A 110 -32.20 1.65 -10.43
CA LYS A 110 -31.28 1.69 -11.59
C LYS A 110 -29.89 2.20 -11.20
N ALA A 111 -29.79 3.21 -10.33
CA ALA A 111 -28.51 3.72 -9.83
C ALA A 111 -27.77 2.66 -8.99
N GLN A 112 -28.47 2.00 -8.06
CA GLN A 112 -27.91 0.89 -7.27
C GLN A 112 -27.42 -0.27 -8.15
N ILE A 113 -28.19 -0.63 -9.18
CA ILE A 113 -27.79 -1.65 -10.17
C ILE A 113 -26.56 -1.20 -10.96
N LEU A 114 -26.51 0.05 -11.46
CA LEU A 114 -25.37 0.59 -12.21
C LEU A 114 -24.09 0.64 -11.36
N TYR A 115 -24.18 1.05 -10.09
CA TYR A 115 -23.08 0.99 -9.13
C TYR A 115 -22.55 -0.45 -8.98
N ARG A 116 -23.45 -1.42 -8.80
CA ARG A 116 -23.11 -2.84 -8.62
C ARG A 116 -22.66 -3.54 -9.91
N LEU A 117 -22.88 -2.93 -11.07
CA LEU A 117 -22.28 -3.32 -12.36
C LEU A 117 -20.97 -2.56 -12.67
N GLU A 118 -20.49 -1.73 -11.74
CA GLU A 118 -19.26 -0.94 -11.88
C GLU A 118 -19.33 0.04 -13.09
N ARG A 119 -20.54 0.51 -13.42
CA ARG A 119 -20.85 1.47 -14.51
C ARG A 119 -20.99 2.88 -13.95
N TYR A 120 -19.89 3.41 -13.39
CA TYR A 120 -19.92 4.58 -12.52
C TYR A 120 -20.31 5.90 -13.22
N GLU A 121 -19.94 6.11 -14.49
CA GLU A 121 -20.33 7.34 -15.23
C GLU A 121 -21.84 7.44 -15.46
N GLU A 122 -22.49 6.31 -15.77
CA GLU A 122 -23.95 6.23 -15.90
C GLU A 122 -24.64 6.32 -14.53
N CYS A 123 -24.06 5.70 -13.50
CA CYS A 123 -24.53 5.78 -12.13
C CYS A 123 -24.54 7.24 -11.62
N PHE A 124 -23.47 7.98 -11.89
CA PHE A 124 -23.34 9.41 -11.61
C PHE A 124 -24.41 10.24 -12.31
N ALA A 125 -24.66 9.98 -13.60
CA ALA A 125 -25.69 10.67 -14.36
C ALA A 125 -27.09 10.44 -13.77
N VAL A 126 -27.41 9.22 -13.32
CA VAL A 126 -28.69 8.90 -12.68
C VAL A 126 -28.79 9.54 -11.29
N TYR A 127 -27.77 9.46 -10.42
CA TYR A 127 -27.83 10.11 -9.10
C TYR A 127 -27.94 11.64 -9.20
N ARG A 128 -27.24 12.27 -10.16
CA ARG A 128 -27.36 13.71 -10.42
C ARG A 128 -28.79 14.11 -10.82
N ASP A 129 -29.46 13.29 -11.64
CA ASP A 129 -30.86 13.50 -12.02
C ASP A 129 -31.84 13.19 -10.88
N ILE A 130 -31.54 12.23 -10.00
CA ILE A 130 -32.35 12.00 -8.80
C ILE A 130 -32.27 13.21 -7.87
N ILE A 131 -31.08 13.56 -7.38
CA ILE A 131 -30.86 14.60 -6.36
C ILE A 131 -31.40 15.96 -6.80
N LYS A 132 -31.32 16.29 -8.10
CA LYS A 132 -31.88 17.53 -8.65
C LYS A 132 -33.42 17.58 -8.61
N ASN A 133 -34.10 16.43 -8.61
CA ASN A 133 -35.56 16.32 -8.76
C ASN A 133 -36.26 15.70 -7.54
N SER A 134 -35.53 15.33 -6.49
CA SER A 134 -36.04 14.89 -5.18
C SER A 134 -35.87 15.98 -4.12
N ASN A 135 -36.85 16.13 -3.23
CA ASN A 135 -36.75 16.95 -2.02
C ASN A 135 -37.59 16.27 -0.93
N ASP A 136 -36.94 15.35 -0.21
CA ASP A 136 -37.50 14.49 0.82
C ASP A 136 -36.39 14.18 1.85
N ASP A 137 -36.72 13.46 2.91
CA ASP A 137 -35.82 13.23 4.05
C ASP A 137 -34.56 12.38 3.70
N TYR A 138 -34.50 11.77 2.51
CA TYR A 138 -33.39 10.92 2.05
C TYR A 138 -32.33 11.69 1.25
N GLU A 139 -32.06 12.95 1.57
CA GLU A 139 -31.10 13.77 0.81
C GLU A 139 -29.64 13.31 1.07
N ASP A 140 -29.29 13.09 2.35
CA ASP A 140 -27.92 12.81 2.78
C ASP A 140 -27.46 11.39 2.40
N GLU A 141 -28.35 10.39 2.40
CA GLU A 141 -28.02 9.06 1.87
C GLU A 141 -27.80 9.11 0.35
N ARG A 142 -28.50 9.97 -0.38
CA ARG A 142 -28.30 10.12 -1.82
C ARG A 142 -27.00 10.89 -2.13
N GLU A 143 -26.65 11.93 -1.37
CA GLU A 143 -25.31 12.53 -1.45
C GLU A 143 -24.22 11.52 -1.07
N THR A 144 -24.45 10.67 -0.05
CA THR A 144 -23.50 9.62 0.35
C THR A 144 -23.28 8.57 -0.74
N ASN A 145 -24.37 8.10 -1.37
CA ASN A 145 -24.29 7.19 -2.51
C ASN A 145 -23.60 7.85 -3.72
N LEU A 146 -23.89 9.12 -4.01
CA LEU A 146 -23.18 9.88 -5.05
C LEU A 146 -21.69 10.00 -4.70
N ALA A 147 -21.33 10.32 -3.45
CA ALA A 147 -19.95 10.45 -3.00
C ALA A 147 -19.17 9.15 -3.23
N ALA A 148 -19.77 7.98 -2.95
CA ALA A 148 -19.17 6.69 -3.27
C ALA A 148 -18.92 6.50 -4.78
N VAL A 149 -19.84 6.94 -5.65
CA VAL A 149 -19.60 6.98 -7.11
C VAL A 149 -18.41 7.89 -7.45
N LEU A 150 -18.27 9.06 -6.81
CA LEU A 150 -17.16 9.99 -7.06
C LEU A 150 -15.79 9.39 -6.68
N VAL A 151 -15.73 8.54 -5.66
CA VAL A 151 -14.53 7.76 -5.30
C VAL A 151 -14.14 6.82 -6.45
N HIS A 152 -15.11 6.12 -7.03
CA HIS A 152 -14.86 5.15 -8.10
C HIS A 152 -14.50 5.82 -9.43
N LEU A 153 -15.16 6.91 -9.81
CA LEU A 153 -14.77 7.74 -10.96
C LEU A 153 -13.32 8.22 -10.86
N ALA A 154 -12.88 8.63 -9.66
CA ALA A 154 -11.49 8.99 -9.40
C ALA A 154 -10.53 7.80 -9.51
N LEU A 155 -10.92 6.61 -9.01
CA LEU A 155 -10.13 5.37 -9.12
C LEU A 155 -9.98 4.85 -10.57
N GLU A 156 -10.83 5.30 -11.49
CA GLU A 156 -10.77 4.96 -12.92
C GLU A 156 -10.13 6.07 -13.78
N GLY A 157 -9.87 7.25 -13.21
CA GLY A 157 -9.31 8.39 -13.94
C GLY A 157 -10.31 9.03 -14.90
N SER A 158 -11.62 8.95 -14.61
CA SER A 158 -12.66 9.63 -15.39
C SER A 158 -12.42 11.14 -15.43
N LYS A 159 -12.83 11.76 -16.54
CA LYS A 159 -12.66 13.19 -16.83
C LYS A 159 -13.94 14.01 -16.61
N ILE A 160 -14.97 13.40 -16.02
CA ILE A 160 -16.23 14.07 -15.69
C ILE A 160 -15.98 15.12 -14.60
N GLU A 161 -16.52 16.32 -14.79
CA GLU A 161 -16.53 17.35 -13.73
C GLU A 161 -17.47 16.91 -12.59
N VAL A 162 -16.89 16.64 -11.44
CA VAL A 162 -17.61 16.19 -10.24
C VAL A 162 -17.98 17.39 -9.34
N PRO A 163 -19.16 17.39 -8.69
CA PRO A 163 -19.53 18.42 -7.74
C PRO A 163 -18.70 18.30 -6.44
N ALA A 164 -18.52 19.41 -5.74
CA ALA A 164 -18.21 19.37 -4.32
C ALA A 164 -19.50 19.04 -3.55
N LEU A 165 -19.44 18.04 -2.67
CA LEU A 165 -20.56 17.61 -1.82
C LEU A 165 -20.40 18.15 -0.39
N ARG A 166 -21.43 17.98 0.44
CA ARG A 166 -21.31 18.25 1.88
C ARG A 166 -20.37 17.25 2.56
N GLU A 167 -19.93 17.59 3.77
CA GLU A 167 -19.10 16.74 4.65
C GLU A 167 -19.54 16.89 6.12
N HIS A 168 -20.86 16.84 6.38
CA HIS A 168 -21.42 16.94 7.74
C HIS A 168 -21.68 15.57 8.39
N THR A 169 -22.02 14.54 7.61
CA THR A 169 -22.11 13.15 8.11
C THR A 169 -20.75 12.45 8.11
N TYR A 170 -20.64 11.31 8.80
CA TYR A 170 -19.40 10.54 8.86
C TYR A 170 -19.11 9.78 7.56
N GLU A 171 -20.14 9.33 6.85
CA GLU A 171 -20.08 8.63 5.56
C GLU A 171 -19.63 9.57 4.43
N LEU A 172 -20.17 10.80 4.40
CA LEU A 172 -19.71 11.86 3.48
C LEU A 172 -18.24 12.19 3.74
N THR A 173 -17.87 12.39 5.01
CA THR A 173 -16.47 12.65 5.42
C THR A 173 -15.53 11.48 5.06
N TYR A 174 -16.00 10.23 5.23
CA TYR A 174 -15.29 9.01 4.84
C TYR A 174 -15.10 8.92 3.32
N ASN A 175 -16.15 9.15 2.53
CA ASN A 175 -16.08 9.11 1.06
C ASN A 175 -15.19 10.22 0.51
N ALA A 176 -15.25 11.44 1.07
CA ALA A 176 -14.33 12.52 0.73
C ALA A 176 -12.85 12.16 1.04
N ALA A 177 -12.60 11.39 2.11
CA ALA A 177 -11.27 10.86 2.38
C ALA A 177 -10.84 9.77 1.39
N CYS A 178 -11.75 8.86 1.01
CA CYS A 178 -11.52 7.85 -0.01
C CYS A 178 -11.24 8.47 -1.38
N GLN A 179 -11.90 9.57 -1.74
CA GLN A 179 -11.64 10.29 -2.98
C GLN A 179 -10.25 10.96 -2.98
N LEU A 180 -9.78 11.47 -1.84
CA LEU A 180 -8.40 11.96 -1.68
C LEU A 180 -7.35 10.85 -1.79
N ILE A 181 -7.67 9.63 -1.35
CA ILE A 181 -6.81 8.45 -1.58
C ILE A 181 -6.80 8.09 -3.07
N ALA A 182 -7.96 8.04 -3.72
CA ALA A 182 -8.10 7.74 -5.13
C ALA A 182 -7.38 8.74 -6.06
N THR A 183 -7.36 10.03 -5.68
CA THR A 183 -6.69 11.13 -6.41
C THR A 183 -5.24 11.38 -5.97
N THR A 184 -4.63 10.45 -5.23
CA THR A 184 -3.20 10.53 -4.88
C THR A 184 -2.34 10.06 -6.05
N THR A 185 -1.42 10.91 -6.51
CA THR A 185 -0.43 10.56 -7.55
C THR A 185 0.87 10.04 -6.95
N ASP A 186 1.59 9.20 -7.68
CA ASP A 186 2.89 8.68 -7.25
C ASP A 186 3.88 9.82 -6.97
N GLY A 187 4.35 9.86 -5.72
CA GLY A 187 5.31 10.86 -5.23
C GLY A 187 4.72 11.94 -4.33
N ASP A 188 3.47 12.39 -4.53
CA ASP A 188 2.84 13.38 -3.65
C ASP A 188 1.95 12.75 -2.57
N LYS A 189 2.46 12.73 -1.34
CA LYS A 189 1.72 12.25 -0.16
C LYS A 189 0.80 13.32 0.46
N SER A 190 0.69 14.52 -0.12
CA SER A 190 -0.12 15.62 0.46
C SER A 190 -1.60 15.25 0.58
N ASN A 191 -2.16 14.55 -0.41
CA ASN A 191 -3.55 14.09 -0.38
C ASN A 191 -3.78 12.99 0.65
N LEU A 192 -2.85 12.05 0.82
CA LEU A 192 -2.92 11.03 1.89
C LEU A 192 -2.91 11.64 3.30
N VAL A 193 -2.18 12.75 3.51
CA VAL A 193 -2.18 13.45 4.81
C VAL A 193 -3.48 14.24 5.04
N LYS A 194 -4.18 14.66 3.99
CA LYS A 194 -5.54 15.21 4.09
C LYS A 194 -6.56 14.09 4.36
N ALA A 195 -6.44 12.95 3.67
CA ALA A 195 -7.32 11.80 3.83
C ALA A 195 -7.24 11.20 5.25
N GLU A 196 -6.03 11.05 5.83
CA GLU A 196 -5.89 10.61 7.22
C GLU A 196 -6.63 11.53 8.20
N LYS A 197 -6.58 12.85 7.99
CA LYS A 197 -7.31 13.80 8.85
C LYS A 197 -8.82 13.59 8.72
N LYS A 198 -9.34 13.50 7.49
CA LYS A 198 -10.78 13.24 7.27
C LYS A 198 -11.21 11.88 7.84
N LEU A 199 -10.44 10.81 7.68
CA LEU A 199 -10.77 9.49 8.27
C LEU A 199 -10.81 9.54 9.80
N ARG A 200 -9.93 10.32 10.45
CA ARG A 200 -9.98 10.53 11.91
C ARG A 200 -11.16 11.43 12.33
N THR A 201 -11.60 12.35 11.47
CA THR A 201 -12.85 13.10 11.69
C THR A 201 -14.07 12.20 11.55
N ALA A 202 -14.13 11.36 10.51
CA ALA A 202 -15.19 10.36 10.32
C ALA A 202 -15.23 9.34 11.48
N GLU A 203 -14.07 8.86 11.97
CA GLU A 203 -14.00 7.96 13.14
C GLU A 203 -14.56 8.62 14.42
N LYS A 204 -14.48 9.97 14.53
CA LYS A 204 -15.12 10.71 15.62
C LYS A 204 -16.62 10.88 15.38
N LEU A 205 -17.02 11.42 14.23
CA LEU A 205 -18.43 11.68 13.90
C LEU A 205 -19.29 10.41 13.94
N CYS A 206 -18.75 9.28 13.46
CA CYS A 206 -19.42 7.97 13.52
C CYS A 206 -19.68 7.54 14.97
N ARG A 207 -18.69 7.70 15.86
CA ARG A 207 -18.87 7.44 17.29
C ARG A 207 -19.89 8.40 17.91
N ASP A 208 -19.68 9.70 17.74
CA ASP A 208 -20.52 10.73 18.35
C ASP A 208 -22.01 10.50 17.99
N SER A 209 -22.30 10.25 16.70
CA SER A 209 -23.66 9.99 16.22
C SER A 209 -24.26 8.70 16.79
N LEU A 210 -23.53 7.58 16.73
CA LEU A 210 -24.07 6.28 17.17
C LEU A 210 -24.19 6.20 18.71
N GLU A 211 -23.38 6.97 19.47
CA GLU A 211 -23.58 7.18 20.91
C GLU A 211 -24.84 8.05 21.19
N GLU A 212 -25.13 9.06 20.37
CA GLU A 212 -26.35 9.88 20.48
C GLU A 212 -27.63 9.09 20.10
N ASP A 213 -27.55 8.21 19.09
CA ASP A 213 -28.62 7.27 18.71
C ASP A 213 -28.82 6.12 19.72
N GLY A 214 -27.95 6.00 20.73
CA GLY A 214 -28.04 5.00 21.81
C GLY A 214 -27.66 3.58 21.39
N MET A 215 -26.83 3.42 20.35
CA MET A 215 -26.31 2.13 19.91
C MET A 215 -25.33 1.53 20.93
N THR A 216 -25.10 0.22 20.87
CA THR A 216 -24.16 -0.46 21.77
C THR A 216 -22.71 -0.27 21.34
N GLU A 217 -21.77 -0.38 22.30
CA GLU A 217 -20.31 -0.42 22.06
C GLU A 217 -19.86 -1.55 21.12
N GLU A 218 -20.71 -2.55 20.85
CA GLU A 218 -20.44 -3.61 19.87
C GLU A 218 -20.79 -3.12 18.45
N GLU A 219 -22.00 -2.59 18.26
CA GLU A 219 -22.48 -1.99 17.00
C GLU A 219 -21.62 -0.79 16.56
N ILE A 220 -21.34 0.14 17.49
CA ILE A 220 -20.47 1.32 17.26
C ILE A 220 -19.10 0.86 16.74
N GLU A 221 -18.51 -0.16 17.33
CA GLU A 221 -17.15 -0.55 17.02
C GLU A 221 -17.00 -1.44 15.78
N ASP A 222 -18.09 -2.03 15.28
CA ASP A 222 -18.11 -2.72 13.98
C ASP A 222 -18.19 -1.72 12.82
N GLU A 223 -19.03 -0.68 12.90
CA GLU A 223 -19.05 0.43 11.91
C GLU A 223 -17.70 1.16 11.85
N LEU A 224 -17.14 1.50 13.01
CA LEU A 224 -15.78 2.06 13.10
C LEU A 224 -14.71 1.10 12.55
N GLY A 225 -15.00 -0.20 12.46
CA GLY A 225 -14.14 -1.20 11.82
C GLY A 225 -13.82 -0.85 10.36
N ILE A 226 -14.83 -0.39 9.60
CA ILE A 226 -14.69 0.02 8.19
C ILE A 226 -13.75 1.22 8.09
N ILE A 227 -14.03 2.27 8.87
CA ILE A 227 -13.25 3.52 8.89
C ILE A 227 -11.79 3.25 9.27
N ARG A 228 -11.56 2.40 10.28
CA ARG A 228 -10.22 2.06 10.78
C ARG A 228 -9.41 1.21 9.81
N VAL A 229 -10.04 0.29 9.06
CA VAL A 229 -9.34 -0.47 8.01
C VAL A 229 -8.95 0.45 6.85
N GLN A 230 -9.80 1.40 6.47
CA GLN A 230 -9.45 2.39 5.45
C GLN A 230 -8.37 3.39 5.92
N LEU A 231 -8.37 3.75 7.21
CA LEU A 231 -7.28 4.51 7.84
C LEU A 231 -5.97 3.71 7.83
N GLY A 232 -6.04 2.40 8.09
CA GLY A 232 -4.90 1.49 7.93
C GLY A 232 -4.34 1.51 6.50
N TYR A 233 -5.21 1.47 5.50
CA TYR A 233 -4.81 1.54 4.08
C TYR A 233 -4.15 2.89 3.73
N CYS A 234 -4.75 4.01 4.17
CA CYS A 234 -4.16 5.34 4.02
C CYS A 234 -2.75 5.44 4.66
N LEU A 235 -2.57 4.87 5.86
CA LEU A 235 -1.29 4.83 6.57
C LEU A 235 -0.27 3.93 5.88
N GLN A 236 -0.71 2.81 5.30
CA GLN A 236 0.14 1.92 4.50
C GLN A 236 0.68 2.64 3.25
N LEU A 237 -0.16 3.38 2.52
CA LEU A 237 0.26 4.21 1.37
C LEU A 237 1.21 5.34 1.78
N GLN A 238 1.05 5.92 2.97
CA GLN A 238 2.04 6.86 3.52
C GLN A 238 3.39 6.19 3.83
N GLY A 239 3.45 4.86 3.98
CA GLY A 239 4.63 4.10 4.42
C GLY A 239 4.70 3.86 5.92
N ARG A 240 3.62 4.14 6.67
CA ARG A 240 3.51 3.95 8.13
C ARG A 240 3.04 2.53 8.47
N GLU A 241 3.76 1.54 7.92
CA GLU A 241 3.40 0.11 7.93
C GLU A 241 3.04 -0.43 9.33
N LYS A 242 3.73 0.02 10.38
CA LYS A 242 3.47 -0.43 11.76
C LYS A 242 2.11 0.03 12.31
N GLU A 243 1.67 1.23 11.95
CA GLU A 243 0.37 1.79 12.39
C GLU A 243 -0.77 1.15 11.59
N ALA A 244 -0.57 0.94 10.29
CA ALA A 244 -1.48 0.18 9.45
C ALA A 244 -1.69 -1.26 9.97
N GLN A 245 -0.58 -1.98 10.25
CA GLN A 245 -0.63 -3.32 10.82
C GLN A 245 -1.40 -3.37 12.14
N ALA A 246 -1.25 -2.36 13.01
CA ALA A 246 -1.97 -2.30 14.28
C ALA A 246 -3.49 -2.19 14.07
N LEU A 247 -3.95 -1.32 13.17
CA LEU A 247 -5.37 -1.15 12.86
C LEU A 247 -5.99 -2.40 12.24
N TYR A 248 -5.36 -3.00 11.23
CA TYR A 248 -5.85 -4.25 10.63
C TYR A 248 -5.90 -5.39 11.66
N THR A 249 -4.88 -5.50 12.53
CA THR A 249 -4.83 -6.55 13.56
C THR A 249 -5.90 -6.33 14.63
N ALA A 250 -6.22 -5.08 14.96
CA ALA A 250 -7.30 -4.74 15.89
C ALA A 250 -8.68 -5.12 15.34
N ALA A 251 -8.99 -4.72 14.09
CA ALA A 251 -10.23 -5.09 13.42
C ALA A 251 -10.39 -6.62 13.32
N LEU A 252 -9.37 -7.32 12.80
CA LEU A 252 -9.37 -8.79 12.68
C LEU A 252 -9.38 -9.54 14.03
N LYS A 253 -9.13 -8.86 15.16
CA LYS A 253 -9.23 -9.45 16.50
C LYS A 253 -10.68 -9.47 17.02
N LYS A 254 -11.51 -8.48 16.63
CA LYS A 254 -12.94 -8.44 17.00
C LYS A 254 -13.73 -9.60 16.40
N ARG A 255 -13.38 -10.01 15.17
CA ARG A 255 -14.09 -10.98 14.33
C ARG A 255 -15.44 -10.44 13.80
N PRO A 256 -15.44 -9.28 13.10
CA PRO A 256 -16.67 -8.73 12.53
C PRO A 256 -17.30 -9.71 11.54
N ASP A 257 -18.63 -9.76 11.49
CA ASP A 257 -19.38 -10.68 10.62
C ASP A 257 -19.33 -10.29 9.13
N ASP A 258 -18.97 -9.05 8.78
CA ASP A 258 -18.78 -8.67 7.38
C ASP A 258 -17.53 -9.34 6.77
N ILE A 259 -17.80 -10.36 5.96
CA ILE A 259 -16.81 -11.11 5.19
C ILE A 259 -15.91 -10.22 4.32
N ALA A 260 -16.39 -9.05 3.86
CA ALA A 260 -15.62 -8.15 3.00
C ALA A 260 -14.58 -7.35 3.79
N LEU A 261 -14.97 -6.79 4.94
CA LEU A 261 -14.06 -6.15 5.89
C LEU A 261 -12.96 -7.12 6.36
N VAL A 262 -13.34 -8.36 6.70
CA VAL A 262 -12.40 -9.43 7.05
C VAL A 262 -11.46 -9.75 5.88
N ALA A 263 -11.97 -9.83 4.65
CA ALA A 263 -11.19 -10.11 3.45
C ALA A 263 -10.17 -9.00 3.13
N VAL A 264 -10.60 -7.73 3.14
CA VAL A 264 -9.75 -6.57 2.85
C VAL A 264 -8.66 -6.41 3.91
N ALA A 265 -9.01 -6.46 5.20
CA ALA A 265 -8.02 -6.37 6.27
C ALA A 265 -7.04 -7.55 6.24
N SER A 266 -7.51 -8.76 5.93
CA SER A 266 -6.66 -9.96 5.79
C SER A 266 -5.69 -9.85 4.61
N ASN A 267 -6.17 -9.38 3.45
CA ASN A 267 -5.32 -9.08 2.30
C ASN A 267 -4.24 -8.06 2.65
N ASN A 268 -4.59 -6.97 3.34
CA ASN A 268 -3.65 -5.90 3.62
C ASN A 268 -2.59 -6.32 4.67
N VAL A 269 -2.93 -7.19 5.63
CA VAL A 269 -1.93 -7.85 6.49
C VAL A 269 -0.99 -8.75 5.68
N ALA A 270 -1.49 -9.47 4.67
CA ALA A 270 -0.64 -10.29 3.81
C ALA A 270 0.34 -9.44 2.97
N THR A 271 -0.08 -8.26 2.47
CA THR A 271 0.81 -7.34 1.72
C THR A 271 1.82 -6.61 2.61
N LEU A 272 1.55 -6.43 3.90
CA LEU A 272 2.54 -5.95 4.87
C LEU A 272 3.56 -7.03 5.26
N ASN A 273 3.09 -8.28 5.43
CA ASN A 273 3.94 -9.43 5.76
C ASN A 273 4.94 -9.79 4.64
N LYS A 274 4.55 -9.70 3.37
CA LYS A 274 5.40 -9.96 2.19
C LYS A 274 5.96 -11.40 2.22
N ASP A 275 7.29 -11.56 2.27
CA ASP A 275 8.00 -12.83 2.42
C ASP A 275 8.22 -13.25 3.89
N GLN A 276 7.83 -12.41 4.86
CA GLN A 276 7.85 -12.70 6.29
C GLN A 276 6.49 -13.27 6.74
N ASN A 277 6.45 -13.87 7.93
CA ASN A 277 5.21 -14.36 8.60
C ASN A 277 4.31 -15.24 7.70
N VAL A 278 4.89 -15.96 6.74
CA VAL A 278 4.21 -16.59 5.60
C VAL A 278 3.05 -17.53 6.01
N PHE A 279 3.13 -18.17 7.18
CA PHE A 279 2.05 -18.99 7.73
C PHE A 279 0.80 -18.18 8.14
N ASP A 280 0.96 -16.97 8.68
CA ASP A 280 -0.17 -16.07 8.91
C ASP A 280 -0.72 -15.58 7.57
N SER A 281 0.13 -15.13 6.64
CA SER A 281 -0.31 -14.72 5.28
C SER A 281 -1.11 -15.83 4.57
N LYS A 282 -0.69 -17.10 4.66
CA LYS A 282 -1.43 -18.26 4.10
C LYS A 282 -2.74 -18.56 4.85
N LYS A 283 -2.88 -18.14 6.11
CA LYS A 283 -4.16 -18.13 6.84
C LYS A 283 -5.05 -16.96 6.40
N ARG A 284 -4.52 -15.73 6.36
CA ARG A 284 -5.22 -14.51 5.93
C ARG A 284 -5.79 -14.65 4.52
N MET A 285 -5.00 -15.19 3.60
CA MET A 285 -5.41 -15.36 2.21
C MET A 285 -6.66 -16.25 2.06
N LYS A 286 -6.89 -17.23 2.95
CA LYS A 286 -8.14 -18.02 2.92
C LYS A 286 -9.38 -17.16 3.18
N SER A 287 -9.29 -16.21 4.11
CA SER A 287 -10.39 -15.27 4.40
C SER A 287 -10.51 -14.19 3.33
N ALA A 288 -9.42 -13.86 2.62
CA ALA A 288 -9.45 -12.97 1.46
C ALA A 288 -10.03 -13.62 0.19
N THR A 289 -10.02 -14.96 0.10
CA THR A 289 -10.54 -15.73 -1.05
C THR A 289 -11.60 -16.75 -0.65
N GLN A 290 -12.52 -16.36 0.23
CA GLN A 290 -13.71 -17.16 0.58
C GLN A 290 -14.88 -16.86 -0.38
N ASP A 291 -15.79 -17.82 -0.54
CA ASP A 291 -16.96 -17.71 -1.40
C ASP A 291 -17.94 -16.62 -0.90
N GLY A 292 -18.72 -16.01 -1.80
CA GLY A 292 -19.62 -14.90 -1.52
C GLY A 292 -18.97 -13.52 -1.68
N LEU A 293 -17.64 -13.44 -1.71
CA LEU A 293 -16.91 -12.18 -1.93
C LEU A 293 -17.10 -11.59 -3.33
N GLU A 294 -17.41 -12.42 -4.33
CA GLU A 294 -17.78 -12.02 -5.69
C GLU A 294 -19.04 -11.13 -5.75
N HIS A 295 -19.85 -11.11 -4.69
CA HIS A 295 -21.05 -10.28 -4.55
C HIS A 295 -20.87 -9.05 -3.65
N LYS A 296 -19.71 -8.90 -3.02
CA LYS A 296 -19.38 -7.90 -2.00
C LYS A 296 -18.16 -7.03 -2.34
N LEU A 297 -17.20 -7.55 -3.12
CA LEU A 297 -15.97 -6.84 -3.50
C LEU A 297 -16.00 -6.43 -4.98
N THR A 298 -15.55 -5.21 -5.26
CA THR A 298 -15.37 -4.68 -6.62
C THR A 298 -14.36 -5.51 -7.42
N SER A 299 -14.43 -5.42 -8.74
CA SER A 299 -13.49 -6.07 -9.67
C SER A 299 -12.05 -5.70 -9.36
N LYS A 300 -11.77 -4.42 -9.06
CA LYS A 300 -10.45 -3.89 -8.69
C LYS A 300 -9.91 -4.50 -7.39
N GLN A 301 -10.76 -4.69 -6.38
CA GLN A 301 -10.40 -5.39 -5.14
C GLN A 301 -10.15 -6.89 -5.39
N ARG A 302 -11.02 -7.57 -6.16
CA ARG A 302 -10.89 -9.00 -6.46
C ARG A 302 -9.65 -9.32 -7.31
N LYS A 303 -9.34 -8.48 -8.29
CA LYS A 303 -8.07 -8.49 -9.04
C LYS A 303 -6.87 -8.36 -8.10
N SER A 304 -6.88 -7.35 -7.22
CA SER A 304 -5.79 -7.10 -6.27
C SER A 304 -5.54 -8.30 -5.34
N ILE A 305 -6.60 -8.91 -4.79
CA ILE A 305 -6.49 -10.08 -3.91
C ILE A 305 -5.98 -11.31 -4.68
N ALA A 306 -6.52 -11.61 -5.86
CA ALA A 306 -6.10 -12.76 -6.65
C ALA A 306 -4.64 -12.63 -7.14
N TYR A 307 -4.19 -11.41 -7.44
CA TYR A 307 -2.78 -11.13 -7.74
C TYR A 307 -1.88 -11.32 -6.49
N ASN A 308 -2.31 -10.84 -5.33
CA ASN A 308 -1.63 -11.09 -4.06
C ASN A 308 -1.58 -12.58 -3.69
N GLN A 309 -2.57 -13.39 -4.10
CA GLN A 309 -2.55 -14.84 -3.96
C GLN A 309 -1.45 -15.48 -4.83
N CYS A 310 -1.26 -15.00 -6.06
CA CYS A 310 -0.15 -15.41 -6.94
C CYS A 310 1.22 -15.03 -6.35
N LEU A 311 1.37 -13.80 -5.87
CA LEU A 311 2.59 -13.34 -5.19
C LEU A 311 2.88 -14.15 -3.91
N LEU A 312 1.86 -14.53 -3.14
CA LEU A 312 2.03 -15.39 -1.96
C LEU A 312 2.48 -16.81 -2.35
N ALA A 313 2.01 -17.37 -3.48
CA ALA A 313 2.51 -18.64 -3.98
C ALA A 313 4.00 -18.55 -4.37
N LEU A 314 4.42 -17.45 -4.99
CA LEU A 314 5.83 -17.12 -5.27
C LEU A 314 6.67 -16.96 -3.99
N TYR A 315 6.19 -16.25 -2.98
CA TYR A 315 6.91 -16.08 -1.69
C TYR A 315 6.97 -17.37 -0.87
N THR A 316 5.97 -18.24 -0.97
CA THR A 316 5.94 -19.55 -0.30
C THR A 316 6.74 -20.65 -1.03
N ASN A 317 7.38 -20.31 -2.17
CA ASN A 317 8.07 -21.24 -3.07
C ASN A 317 7.19 -22.42 -3.56
N GLN A 318 5.90 -22.18 -3.76
CA GLN A 318 4.94 -23.20 -4.23
C GLN A 318 4.80 -23.11 -5.75
N GLY A 319 5.87 -23.48 -6.48
CA GLY A 319 6.04 -23.22 -7.91
C GLY A 319 4.88 -23.68 -8.80
N GLU A 320 4.46 -24.95 -8.71
CA GLU A 320 3.32 -25.48 -9.47
C GLU A 320 2.00 -24.73 -9.17
N GLN A 321 1.76 -24.42 -7.89
CA GLN A 321 0.58 -23.67 -7.46
C GLN A 321 0.64 -22.22 -7.96
N CYS A 322 1.82 -21.59 -7.96
CA CYS A 322 2.05 -20.26 -8.52
C CYS A 322 1.74 -20.22 -10.01
N GLN A 323 2.26 -21.19 -10.79
CA GLN A 323 1.96 -21.33 -12.21
C GLN A 323 0.47 -21.59 -12.48
N SER A 324 -0.19 -22.40 -11.66
CA SER A 324 -1.63 -22.67 -11.78
C SER A 324 -2.49 -21.44 -11.48
N LEU A 325 -2.20 -20.74 -10.38
CA LEU A 325 -2.88 -19.50 -10.00
C LEU A 325 -2.70 -18.39 -11.04
N CYS A 326 -1.48 -18.19 -11.56
CA CYS A 326 -1.23 -17.20 -12.60
C CYS A 326 -1.99 -17.52 -13.90
N LYS A 327 -2.03 -18.80 -14.32
CA LYS A 327 -2.83 -19.22 -15.49
C LYS A 327 -4.32 -18.94 -15.31
N LYS A 328 -4.89 -19.26 -14.13
CA LYS A 328 -6.28 -18.90 -13.81
C LYS A 328 -6.48 -17.39 -13.80
N PHE A 329 -5.56 -16.63 -13.18
CA PHE A 329 -5.64 -15.18 -13.12
C PHE A 329 -5.62 -14.52 -14.51
N ILE A 330 -4.81 -15.02 -15.45
CA ILE A 330 -4.80 -14.55 -16.85
C ILE A 330 -6.12 -14.88 -17.57
N GLN A 331 -6.75 -16.01 -17.24
CA GLN A 331 -8.07 -16.39 -17.79
C GLN A 331 -9.20 -15.52 -17.22
N ASP A 332 -9.20 -15.26 -15.91
CA ASP A 332 -10.21 -14.46 -15.21
C ASP A 332 -10.05 -12.96 -15.51
N TYR A 333 -8.82 -12.48 -15.70
CA TYR A 333 -8.46 -11.06 -15.88
C TYR A 333 -7.42 -10.87 -17.01
N PRO A 334 -7.80 -11.01 -18.29
CA PRO A 334 -6.88 -10.90 -19.42
C PRO A 334 -6.17 -9.55 -19.55
N ASP A 335 -6.74 -8.48 -18.99
CA ASP A 335 -6.14 -7.15 -18.96
C ASP A 335 -4.88 -7.07 -18.08
N MET A 336 -4.77 -7.94 -17.06
CA MET A 336 -3.60 -8.03 -16.17
C MET A 336 -2.67 -9.21 -16.55
N SER A 337 -2.58 -9.50 -17.85
CA SER A 337 -1.78 -10.63 -18.36
C SER A 337 -0.29 -10.44 -18.10
N ILE A 338 0.23 -9.21 -18.18
CA ILE A 338 1.66 -8.91 -18.06
C ILE A 338 2.17 -9.08 -16.62
N GLU A 339 1.40 -8.68 -15.61
CA GLU A 339 1.75 -8.83 -14.20
C GLU A 339 1.83 -10.31 -13.80
N ALA A 340 0.82 -11.09 -14.16
CA ALA A 340 0.83 -12.53 -13.89
C ALA A 340 1.93 -13.26 -14.70
N THR A 341 2.16 -12.89 -15.96
CA THR A 341 3.29 -13.42 -16.75
C THR A 341 4.63 -13.09 -16.07
N THR A 342 4.77 -11.91 -15.49
CA THR A 342 5.96 -11.49 -14.72
C THR A 342 6.15 -12.35 -13.48
N VAL A 343 5.08 -12.63 -12.71
CA VAL A 343 5.13 -13.54 -11.55
C VAL A 343 5.54 -14.97 -11.97
N GLN A 344 5.02 -15.48 -13.09
CA GLN A 344 5.43 -16.77 -13.65
C GLN A 344 6.90 -16.78 -14.08
N ALA A 345 7.39 -15.71 -14.70
CA ALA A 345 8.78 -15.59 -15.12
C ALA A 345 9.74 -15.52 -13.91
N VAL A 346 9.40 -14.76 -12.86
CA VAL A 346 10.19 -14.71 -11.62
C VAL A 346 10.20 -16.07 -10.92
N GLN A 347 9.09 -16.83 -10.94
CA GLN A 347 9.05 -18.20 -10.40
C GLN A 347 9.94 -19.15 -11.21
N LEU A 348 9.85 -19.15 -12.55
CA LEU A 348 10.70 -19.98 -13.42
C LEU A 348 12.18 -19.65 -13.25
N ALA A 349 12.54 -18.37 -13.12
CA ALA A 349 13.91 -17.96 -12.85
C ALA A 349 14.42 -18.49 -11.49
N ARG A 350 13.61 -18.46 -10.42
CA ARG A 350 13.95 -19.08 -9.12
C ARG A 350 14.14 -20.60 -9.18
N GLU A 351 13.58 -21.27 -10.20
CA GLU A 351 13.79 -22.69 -10.50
C GLU A 351 14.99 -22.93 -11.43
N GLY A 352 15.80 -21.91 -11.73
CA GLY A 352 16.96 -21.97 -12.64
C GLY A 352 16.59 -21.89 -14.13
N LYS A 353 15.31 -21.73 -14.49
CA LYS A 353 14.81 -21.75 -15.87
C LYS A 353 14.78 -20.35 -16.49
N ALA A 354 15.86 -19.58 -16.32
CA ALA A 354 15.91 -18.17 -16.71
C ALA A 354 15.61 -17.92 -18.21
N LYS A 355 16.04 -18.82 -19.11
CA LYS A 355 15.76 -18.72 -20.56
C LYS A 355 14.29 -18.99 -20.90
N GLU A 356 13.63 -19.92 -20.19
CA GLU A 356 12.18 -20.14 -20.31
C GLU A 356 11.40 -18.94 -19.76
N ALA A 357 11.82 -18.40 -18.61
CA ALA A 357 11.23 -17.20 -18.01
C ALA A 357 11.23 -16.00 -18.97
N VAL A 358 12.36 -15.74 -19.63
CA VAL A 358 12.46 -14.70 -20.66
C VAL A 358 11.64 -15.04 -21.90
N THR A 359 11.67 -16.28 -22.39
CA THR A 359 10.87 -16.71 -23.55
C THR A 359 9.35 -16.63 -23.30
N LEU A 360 8.93 -16.71 -22.04
CA LEU A 360 7.57 -16.46 -21.61
C LEU A 360 7.25 -14.95 -21.53
N LEU A 361 8.11 -14.17 -20.87
CA LEU A 361 7.90 -12.74 -20.61
C LEU A 361 8.01 -11.87 -21.87
N ASP A 362 8.97 -12.16 -22.76
CA ASP A 362 9.24 -11.38 -23.98
C ASP A 362 8.04 -11.35 -24.96
N LYS A 363 7.15 -12.34 -24.88
CA LYS A 363 5.89 -12.38 -25.67
C LYS A 363 4.91 -11.26 -25.31
N GLN A 364 5.08 -10.64 -24.15
CA GLN A 364 4.32 -9.49 -23.67
C GLN A 364 5.00 -8.15 -24.01
N ALA A 365 6.24 -8.14 -24.53
CA ALA A 365 6.97 -6.93 -24.88
C ALA A 365 6.36 -6.27 -26.13
N LYS A 366 5.34 -5.43 -25.94
CA LYS A 366 4.56 -4.75 -26.99
C LYS A 366 4.13 -3.37 -26.52
N GLY A 367 3.96 -2.43 -27.46
CA GLY A 367 3.48 -1.07 -27.17
C GLY A 367 4.29 -0.39 -26.06
N GLU A 368 3.59 0.28 -25.14
CA GLU A 368 4.19 0.94 -23.98
C GLU A 368 4.92 -0.01 -23.02
N HIS A 369 4.58 -1.31 -23.03
CA HIS A 369 5.25 -2.31 -22.19
C HIS A 369 6.55 -2.86 -22.81
N TYR A 370 6.86 -2.59 -24.09
CA TYR A 370 8.01 -3.19 -24.78
C TYR A 370 9.32 -2.97 -24.01
N LEU A 371 9.67 -1.72 -23.71
CA LEU A 371 10.93 -1.40 -23.02
C LEU A 371 10.95 -1.90 -21.56
N PRO A 372 9.92 -1.67 -20.72
CA PRO A 372 9.84 -2.25 -19.37
C PRO A 372 10.01 -3.78 -19.36
N THR A 373 9.34 -4.49 -20.27
CA THR A 373 9.41 -5.96 -20.37
C THR A 373 10.81 -6.43 -20.77
N LYS A 374 11.42 -5.79 -21.78
CA LYS A 374 12.80 -6.10 -22.20
C LYS A 374 13.81 -5.87 -21.08
N LEU A 375 13.66 -4.78 -20.31
CA LEU A 375 14.52 -4.50 -19.16
C LEU A 375 14.31 -5.49 -18.00
N ALA A 376 13.07 -5.95 -17.77
CA ALA A 376 12.78 -7.03 -16.81
C ALA A 376 13.42 -8.37 -17.25
N CYS A 377 13.38 -8.70 -18.55
CA CYS A 377 14.10 -9.86 -19.09
C CYS A 377 15.62 -9.76 -18.85
N VAL A 378 16.22 -8.60 -19.11
CA VAL A 378 17.64 -8.32 -18.82
C VAL A 378 17.96 -8.49 -17.33
N GLN A 379 17.12 -7.96 -16.45
CA GLN A 379 17.29 -8.09 -15.00
C GLN A 379 17.20 -9.55 -14.55
N LEU A 380 16.25 -10.34 -15.07
CA LEU A 380 16.13 -11.76 -14.77
C LEU A 380 17.37 -12.55 -15.19
N LEU A 381 17.90 -12.30 -16.40
CA LEU A 381 19.09 -12.99 -16.91
C LEU A 381 20.34 -12.62 -16.09
N LEU A 382 20.58 -11.33 -15.83
CA LEU A 382 21.70 -10.89 -14.99
C LEU A 382 21.60 -11.40 -13.53
N SER A 383 20.38 -11.63 -13.02
CA SER A 383 20.16 -12.22 -11.69
C SER A 383 20.36 -13.74 -11.65
N ASN A 384 20.64 -14.38 -12.79
CA ASN A 384 20.91 -15.82 -12.93
C ASN A 384 22.25 -16.06 -13.68
N ASP A 385 23.15 -15.08 -13.67
CA ASP A 385 24.46 -15.09 -14.35
C ASP A 385 24.45 -15.30 -15.88
N GLU A 386 23.28 -15.26 -16.53
CA GLU A 386 23.07 -15.42 -17.98
C GLU A 386 23.43 -14.14 -18.77
N ARG A 387 24.65 -13.64 -18.55
CA ARG A 387 25.13 -12.34 -19.03
C ARG A 387 25.11 -12.21 -20.55
N GLU A 388 25.50 -13.25 -21.29
CA GLU A 388 25.50 -13.22 -22.75
C GLU A 388 24.09 -13.02 -23.32
N GLU A 389 23.08 -13.69 -22.75
CA GLU A 389 21.69 -13.50 -23.16
C GLU A 389 21.19 -12.11 -22.78
N ALA A 390 21.58 -11.59 -21.61
CA ALA A 390 21.23 -10.23 -21.19
C ALA A 390 21.80 -9.16 -22.16
N ILE A 391 23.02 -9.36 -22.66
CA ILE A 391 23.62 -8.53 -23.71
C ILE A 391 22.81 -8.68 -25.01
N LYS A 392 22.49 -9.90 -25.47
CA LYS A 392 21.68 -10.13 -26.68
C LYS A 392 20.31 -9.44 -26.61
N VAL A 393 19.65 -9.42 -25.44
CA VAL A 393 18.36 -8.71 -25.28
C VAL A 393 18.55 -7.20 -25.43
N LEU A 394 19.58 -6.59 -24.82
CA LEU A 394 19.90 -5.17 -25.00
C LEU A 394 20.31 -4.86 -26.47
N GLU A 395 21.07 -5.76 -27.10
CA GLU A 395 21.41 -5.71 -28.53
C GLU A 395 20.21 -5.99 -29.46
N SER A 396 19.05 -6.41 -28.93
CA SER A 396 17.80 -6.61 -29.71
C SER A 396 16.86 -5.39 -29.74
N LEU A 397 17.05 -4.42 -28.85
CA LEU A 397 16.22 -3.21 -28.73
C LEU A 397 16.25 -2.31 -30.00
N THR A 398 15.35 -1.34 -30.12
CA THR A 398 15.34 -0.39 -31.25
C THR A 398 16.53 0.58 -31.23
N GLU A 399 16.84 1.25 -32.35
CA GLU A 399 17.93 2.23 -32.46
C GLU A 399 17.79 3.36 -31.41
N THR A 400 16.57 3.82 -31.17
CA THR A 400 16.22 4.83 -30.16
C THR A 400 16.46 4.34 -28.74
N GLU A 401 15.97 3.15 -28.39
CA GLU A 401 16.10 2.62 -27.02
C GLU A 401 17.53 2.25 -26.67
N LYS A 402 18.27 1.67 -27.62
CA LYS A 402 19.72 1.39 -27.49
C LYS A 402 20.53 2.64 -27.17
N SER A 403 20.10 3.78 -27.68
CA SER A 403 20.78 5.07 -27.52
C SER A 403 20.48 5.75 -26.18
N LEU A 404 19.46 5.30 -25.42
CA LEU A 404 19.16 5.84 -24.10
C LEU A 404 20.37 5.71 -23.16
N PRO A 405 20.82 6.78 -22.47
CA PRO A 405 22.11 6.76 -21.76
C PRO A 405 22.26 5.66 -20.70
N GLY A 406 21.16 5.23 -20.08
CA GLY A 406 21.16 4.10 -19.15
C GLY A 406 21.50 2.77 -19.83
N ILE A 407 20.95 2.51 -21.01
CA ILE A 407 21.19 1.28 -21.79
C ILE A 407 22.59 1.30 -22.40
N VAL A 408 23.03 2.44 -22.94
CA VAL A 408 24.42 2.64 -23.41
C VAL A 408 25.41 2.35 -22.27
N SER A 409 25.18 2.92 -21.08
CA SER A 409 26.00 2.68 -19.89
C SER A 409 26.01 1.21 -19.46
N THR A 410 24.86 0.52 -19.49
CA THR A 410 24.76 -0.91 -19.18
C THR A 410 25.52 -1.77 -20.19
N LEU A 411 25.29 -1.60 -21.49
CA LEU A 411 25.99 -2.35 -22.55
C LEU A 411 27.51 -2.17 -22.47
N VAL A 412 28.00 -0.93 -22.31
CA VAL A 412 29.42 -0.62 -22.12
C VAL A 412 29.98 -1.35 -20.89
N THR A 413 29.25 -1.34 -19.77
CA THR A 413 29.66 -2.01 -18.53
C THR A 413 29.74 -3.53 -18.71
N LEU A 414 28.74 -4.14 -19.36
CA LEU A 414 28.69 -5.58 -19.59
C LEU A 414 29.80 -6.04 -20.55
N HIS A 415 29.96 -5.39 -21.71
CA HIS A 415 31.06 -5.72 -22.63
C HIS A 415 32.44 -5.54 -21.99
N MET A 416 32.64 -4.53 -21.13
CA MET A 416 33.90 -4.35 -20.40
C MET A 416 34.12 -5.43 -19.33
N ALA A 417 33.07 -5.94 -18.69
CA ALA A 417 33.15 -7.08 -17.78
C ALA A 417 33.51 -8.39 -18.48
N ASP A 418 33.27 -8.47 -19.80
CA ASP A 418 33.65 -9.58 -20.68
C ASP A 418 34.99 -9.33 -21.41
N GLY A 419 35.71 -8.25 -21.08
CA GLY A 419 36.96 -7.85 -21.75
C GLY A 419 36.80 -7.33 -23.18
N ASN A 420 35.58 -7.28 -23.72
CA ASN A 420 35.24 -6.90 -25.10
C ASN A 420 35.28 -5.37 -25.30
N ARG A 421 36.47 -4.76 -25.16
CA ARG A 421 36.67 -3.30 -25.28
C ARG A 421 36.14 -2.74 -26.60
N ASP A 422 36.33 -3.46 -27.70
CA ASP A 422 35.92 -2.99 -29.04
C ASP A 422 34.39 -2.91 -29.18
N ARG A 423 33.65 -3.83 -28.55
CA ARG A 423 32.17 -3.76 -28.49
C ARG A 423 31.72 -2.58 -27.63
N ALA A 424 32.32 -2.38 -26.46
CA ALA A 424 32.05 -1.20 -25.62
C ALA A 424 32.34 0.12 -26.37
N SER A 425 33.44 0.18 -27.13
CA SER A 425 33.79 1.30 -27.99
C SER A 425 32.77 1.52 -29.12
N ALA A 426 32.31 0.45 -29.78
CA ALA A 426 31.30 0.49 -30.82
C ALA A 426 29.93 0.98 -30.30
N VAL A 427 29.51 0.53 -29.12
CA VAL A 427 28.27 1.00 -28.47
C VAL A 427 28.30 2.51 -28.22
N LEU A 428 29.42 3.05 -27.71
CA LEU A 428 29.60 4.50 -27.53
C LEU A 428 29.59 5.26 -28.86
N LYS A 429 30.29 4.76 -29.89
CA LYS A 429 30.30 5.34 -31.25
C LYS A 429 28.89 5.38 -31.85
N ASN A 430 28.13 4.30 -31.72
CA ASN A 430 26.76 4.20 -32.24
C ASN A 430 25.81 5.19 -31.55
N ALA A 431 25.88 5.31 -30.22
CA ALA A 431 25.10 6.30 -29.48
C ALA A 431 25.46 7.74 -29.88
N VAL A 432 26.76 8.07 -29.99
CA VAL A 432 27.23 9.37 -30.50
C VAL A 432 26.66 9.67 -31.89
N ASN A 433 26.71 8.69 -32.80
CA ASN A 433 26.20 8.83 -34.16
C ASN A 433 24.67 9.02 -34.21
N TYR A 434 23.90 8.30 -33.39
CA TYR A 434 22.44 8.49 -33.25
C TYR A 434 22.12 9.94 -32.84
N TYR A 435 22.80 10.45 -31.81
CA TYR A 435 22.55 11.80 -31.31
C TYR A 435 22.95 12.89 -32.32
N LYS A 436 24.09 12.73 -33.02
CA LYS A 436 24.48 13.62 -34.16
C LYS A 436 23.43 13.60 -35.28
N LYS A 437 22.95 12.42 -35.68
CA LYS A 437 21.95 12.19 -36.74
C LYS A 437 20.60 12.85 -36.42
N ASN A 438 20.11 12.70 -35.20
CA ASN A 438 18.78 13.16 -34.79
C ASN A 438 18.74 14.59 -34.19
N LYS A 439 19.91 15.23 -33.98
CA LYS A 439 20.05 16.60 -33.44
C LYS A 439 19.46 16.82 -32.03
N GLU A 440 19.26 15.74 -31.27
CA GLU A 440 18.72 15.79 -29.91
C GLU A 440 19.75 16.33 -28.89
N SER A 441 19.69 17.63 -28.58
CA SER A 441 20.54 18.23 -27.54
C SER A 441 19.91 18.12 -26.14
N THR A 442 19.95 16.92 -25.53
CA THR A 442 19.46 16.71 -24.15
C THR A 442 20.55 16.91 -23.10
N GLY A 443 20.20 17.43 -21.90
CA GLY A 443 21.20 17.74 -20.86
C GLY A 443 22.04 16.54 -20.39
N ASN A 444 21.51 15.31 -20.47
CA ASN A 444 22.24 14.08 -20.13
C ASN A 444 23.28 13.68 -21.20
N LEU A 445 23.12 14.11 -22.45
CA LEU A 445 24.06 13.83 -23.54
C LEU A 445 25.46 14.40 -23.24
N SER A 446 25.53 15.56 -22.58
CA SER A 446 26.79 16.16 -22.10
C SER A 446 27.54 15.32 -21.04
N LYS A 447 26.85 14.38 -20.38
CA LYS A 447 27.49 13.40 -19.49
C LYS A 447 27.98 12.20 -20.29
N LEU A 448 27.13 11.69 -21.19
CA LEU A 448 27.44 10.56 -22.06
C LEU A 448 28.68 10.82 -22.93
N TRP A 449 28.74 11.95 -23.64
CA TRP A 449 29.90 12.31 -24.45
C TRP A 449 31.19 12.49 -23.62
N ARG A 450 31.08 12.96 -22.37
CA ARG A 450 32.25 13.15 -21.49
C ARG A 450 32.76 11.82 -20.93
N GLN A 451 31.86 10.86 -20.70
CA GLN A 451 32.23 9.48 -20.38
C GLN A 451 32.79 8.74 -21.62
N ALA A 452 32.24 8.96 -22.80
CA ALA A 452 32.77 8.42 -24.06
C ALA A 452 34.21 8.93 -24.31
N ALA A 453 34.44 10.24 -24.19
CA ALA A 453 35.75 10.84 -24.32
C ALA A 453 36.79 10.26 -23.34
N ASP A 454 36.45 10.16 -22.04
CA ASP A 454 37.34 9.57 -21.03
C ASP A 454 37.60 8.07 -21.30
N PHE A 455 36.59 7.33 -21.75
CA PHE A 455 36.72 5.92 -22.14
C PHE A 455 37.66 5.73 -23.34
N HIS A 456 37.50 6.54 -24.39
CA HIS A 456 38.29 6.45 -25.62
C HIS A 456 39.73 6.96 -25.40
N LEU A 457 39.94 8.04 -24.63
CA LEU A 457 41.29 8.50 -24.23
C LEU A 457 42.06 7.39 -23.49
N ARG A 458 41.44 6.76 -22.49
CA ARG A 458 42.05 5.63 -21.75
C ARG A 458 42.24 4.36 -22.59
N GLY A 459 41.68 4.32 -23.79
CA GLY A 459 41.84 3.21 -24.74
C GLY A 459 42.86 3.46 -25.84
N GLY A 460 43.47 4.65 -25.92
CA GLY A 460 44.29 5.06 -27.06
C GLY A 460 43.49 5.40 -28.32
N GLU A 461 42.15 5.40 -28.27
CA GLU A 461 41.28 5.77 -29.39
C GLU A 461 41.11 7.29 -29.49
N VAL A 462 42.23 8.01 -29.53
CA VAL A 462 42.29 9.47 -29.30
C VAL A 462 41.45 10.27 -30.31
N ALA A 463 41.36 9.81 -31.57
CA ALA A 463 40.52 10.43 -32.59
C ALA A 463 39.01 10.32 -32.29
N VAL A 464 38.58 9.22 -31.66
CA VAL A 464 37.17 9.00 -31.27
C VAL A 464 36.81 9.84 -30.03
N ALA A 465 37.77 9.96 -29.11
CA ALA A 465 37.65 10.89 -27.99
C ALA A 465 37.54 12.34 -28.46
N ALA A 466 38.39 12.76 -29.41
CA ALA A 466 38.32 14.10 -29.99
C ALA A 466 36.95 14.37 -30.63
N ALA A 467 36.42 13.44 -31.44
CA ALA A 467 35.10 13.57 -32.07
C ALA A 467 33.91 13.62 -31.08
N SER A 468 34.12 13.19 -29.83
CA SER A 468 33.16 13.30 -28.72
C SER A 468 33.34 14.62 -27.92
N LEU A 469 34.58 15.09 -27.81
CA LEU A 469 34.95 16.37 -27.20
C LEU A 469 34.57 17.57 -28.08
N GLU A 470 34.57 17.44 -29.41
CA GLU A 470 34.04 18.45 -30.33
C GLU A 470 32.54 18.70 -30.13
N GLU A 471 31.75 17.65 -29.95
CA GLU A 471 30.30 17.77 -29.68
C GLU A 471 30.04 18.43 -28.32
N LEU A 472 30.80 18.05 -27.28
CA LEU A 472 30.76 18.73 -25.98
C LEU A 472 31.10 20.22 -26.09
N LEU A 473 32.12 20.57 -26.88
CA LEU A 473 32.52 21.96 -27.08
C LEU A 473 31.55 22.72 -28.00
N THR A 474 30.75 22.03 -28.81
CA THR A 474 29.68 22.62 -29.62
C THR A 474 28.44 22.91 -28.76
N ALA A 475 28.07 21.99 -27.87
CA ALA A 475 26.99 22.20 -26.90
C ALA A 475 27.36 23.16 -25.76
N SER A 476 28.65 23.23 -25.39
CA SER A 476 29.19 24.14 -24.36
C SER A 476 30.44 24.89 -24.85
N PRO A 477 30.30 25.93 -25.70
CA PRO A 477 31.45 26.66 -26.30
C PRO A 477 32.41 27.33 -25.33
N SER A 478 31.98 27.53 -24.08
CA SER A 478 32.74 28.12 -22.96
C SER A 478 33.36 27.08 -22.01
N ASP A 479 33.19 25.77 -22.23
CA ASP A 479 33.85 24.74 -21.41
C ASP A 479 35.35 24.65 -21.74
N THR A 480 36.14 25.49 -21.05
CA THR A 480 37.60 25.54 -21.16
C THR A 480 38.28 24.22 -20.80
N LYS A 481 37.66 23.38 -19.97
CA LYS A 481 38.19 22.05 -19.62
C LYS A 481 38.00 21.07 -20.78
N THR A 482 36.83 21.05 -21.39
CA THR A 482 36.58 20.27 -22.62
C THR A 482 37.49 20.76 -23.75
N LEU A 483 37.67 22.07 -23.92
CA LEU A 483 38.61 22.63 -24.90
C LEU A 483 40.05 22.16 -24.64
N ALA A 484 40.54 22.22 -23.41
CA ALA A 484 41.88 21.72 -23.05
C ALA A 484 42.04 20.22 -23.32
N GLN A 485 41.03 19.40 -22.97
CA GLN A 485 41.03 17.97 -23.27
C GLN A 485 41.01 17.69 -24.78
N LEU A 486 40.29 18.49 -25.57
CA LEU A 486 40.24 18.39 -27.02
C LEU A 486 41.58 18.73 -27.67
N ILE A 487 42.28 19.75 -27.17
CA ILE A 487 43.64 20.11 -27.63
C ILE A 487 44.63 18.99 -27.31
N VAL A 488 44.59 18.41 -26.10
CA VAL A 488 45.42 17.27 -25.71
C VAL A 488 45.12 16.01 -26.55
N ALA A 489 43.86 15.81 -26.96
CA ALA A 489 43.49 14.75 -27.89
C ALA A 489 44.07 15.02 -29.28
N TYR A 490 43.83 16.20 -29.87
CA TYR A 490 44.32 16.51 -31.21
C TYR A 490 45.86 16.58 -31.30
N ALA A 491 46.57 17.01 -30.26
CA ALA A 491 48.03 17.06 -30.26
C ALA A 491 48.71 15.70 -30.55
N GLN A 492 47.99 14.59 -30.41
CA GLN A 492 48.50 13.24 -30.67
C GLN A 492 48.29 12.75 -32.12
N PHE A 493 47.51 13.45 -32.96
CA PHE A 493 47.25 13.01 -34.35
C PHE A 493 46.95 14.14 -35.37
N ASP A 494 46.53 15.32 -34.94
CA ASP A 494 46.37 16.53 -35.76
C ASP A 494 46.90 17.76 -34.99
N PRO A 495 48.22 18.01 -35.03
CA PRO A 495 48.84 19.15 -34.36
C PRO A 495 48.37 20.51 -34.89
N ALA A 496 47.95 20.59 -36.16
CA ALA A 496 47.48 21.84 -36.76
C ALA A 496 46.12 22.27 -36.18
N LYS A 497 45.20 21.31 -36.00
CA LYS A 497 43.91 21.55 -35.34
C LYS A 497 44.05 21.74 -33.83
N ALA A 498 45.03 21.10 -33.19
CA ALA A 498 45.40 21.42 -31.80
C ALA A 498 45.88 22.88 -31.66
N GLN A 499 46.72 23.36 -32.58
CA GLN A 499 47.26 24.72 -32.59
C GLN A 499 46.22 25.78 -32.99
N SER A 500 45.19 25.43 -33.78
CA SER A 500 44.08 26.35 -34.06
C SER A 500 43.14 26.50 -32.86
N LEU A 501 42.88 25.41 -32.13
CA LEU A 501 42.05 25.38 -30.93
C LEU A 501 42.73 26.02 -29.70
N SER A 502 44.05 25.90 -29.54
CA SER A 502 44.76 26.49 -28.39
C SER A 502 44.65 28.03 -28.32
N LYS A 503 44.43 28.69 -29.46
CA LYS A 503 44.13 30.14 -29.55
C LYS A 503 42.81 30.55 -28.87
N ARG A 504 41.95 29.60 -28.51
CA ARG A 504 40.70 29.83 -27.75
C ARG A 504 40.85 29.64 -26.23
N LEU A 505 42.01 29.20 -25.74
CA LEU A 505 42.25 29.11 -24.30
C LEU A 505 42.41 30.53 -23.71
N PRO A 506 42.04 30.76 -22.43
CA PRO A 506 42.36 32.00 -21.73
C PRO A 506 43.89 32.24 -21.74
N PRO A 507 44.36 33.49 -21.88
CA PRO A 507 45.79 33.79 -21.76
C PRO A 507 46.27 33.48 -20.35
N LEU A 508 47.53 33.06 -20.21
CA LEU A 508 48.10 32.58 -18.94
C LEU A 508 48.00 33.58 -17.79
N HIS A 509 48.01 34.88 -18.08
CA HIS A 509 47.81 35.95 -17.11
C HIS A 509 46.50 35.79 -16.31
N ASP A 510 45.39 35.51 -17.00
CA ASP A 510 44.03 35.42 -16.41
C ASP A 510 43.83 34.16 -15.55
N LEU A 511 44.79 33.23 -15.60
CA LEU A 511 44.87 32.03 -14.78
C LEU A 511 45.91 32.14 -13.65
N ALA A 512 46.71 33.22 -13.62
CA ALA A 512 47.90 33.34 -12.79
C ALA A 512 47.76 34.29 -11.57
N GLU A 513 46.63 35.00 -11.41
CA GLU A 513 46.41 36.02 -10.37
C GLU A 513 46.61 35.55 -8.91
N SER A 514 46.74 34.25 -8.64
CA SER A 514 47.12 33.72 -7.32
C SER A 514 48.16 32.59 -7.35
N THR A 515 48.97 32.48 -8.41
CA THR A 515 50.02 31.45 -8.53
C THR A 515 51.33 31.97 -7.97
N ASP A 516 51.43 31.97 -6.64
CA ASP A 516 52.66 32.28 -5.90
C ASP A 516 53.74 31.23 -6.20
N ALA A 517 54.75 31.64 -6.98
CA ALA A 517 55.86 30.78 -7.40
C ALA A 517 56.76 30.39 -6.20
N ASP A 518 57.01 31.31 -5.27
CA ASP A 518 57.82 31.06 -4.07
C ASP A 518 57.11 30.05 -3.15
N ALA A 519 55.78 30.10 -3.05
CA ALA A 519 54.99 29.11 -2.33
C ALA A 519 54.98 27.73 -3.02
N LEU A 520 55.11 27.67 -4.35
CA LEU A 520 55.20 26.41 -5.10
C LEU A 520 56.61 25.80 -5.03
N GLU A 521 57.67 26.58 -5.19
CA GLU A 521 59.06 26.11 -5.07
C GLU A 521 59.42 25.72 -3.62
N SER A 522 58.87 26.41 -2.62
CA SER A 522 58.96 25.98 -1.22
C SER A 522 58.03 24.81 -0.86
N SER A 523 57.06 24.45 -1.72
CA SER A 523 56.25 23.24 -1.55
C SER A 523 57.05 22.00 -1.99
N ASN A 524 57.86 21.49 -1.06
CA ASN A 524 58.90 20.48 -1.27
C ASN A 524 58.37 19.10 -1.76
N TRP A 525 57.95 19.01 -3.02
CA TRP A 525 57.24 17.85 -3.60
C TRP A 525 58.15 16.82 -4.27
N VAL A 526 59.26 16.47 -3.60
CA VAL A 526 60.06 15.29 -3.96
C VAL A 526 59.79 14.15 -2.97
N ILE A 527 59.11 13.14 -3.51
CA ILE A 527 58.81 11.81 -2.99
C ILE A 527 59.94 11.23 -2.11
N GLY A 528 59.67 10.84 -0.85
CA GLY A 528 60.51 9.85 -0.15
C GLY A 528 60.60 9.89 1.38
N MET A 529 60.05 8.85 2.03
CA MET A 529 60.59 8.19 3.25
C MET A 529 60.91 8.98 4.56
N LYS A 530 59.90 8.99 5.45
CA LYS A 530 59.99 8.71 6.91
C LYS A 530 60.60 9.75 7.89
N VAL A 531 60.18 9.58 9.16
CA VAL A 531 60.70 10.17 10.42
C VAL A 531 60.38 11.64 10.71
N VAL A 532 59.23 11.88 11.38
CA VAL A 532 58.99 13.10 12.16
C VAL A 532 59.47 12.88 13.61
N LYS A 533 60.42 13.69 14.08
CA LYS A 533 60.75 13.83 15.52
C LYS A 533 60.40 15.24 15.99
N LYS A 534 59.74 15.34 17.14
CA LYS A 534 59.41 16.63 17.79
C LYS A 534 60.66 17.31 18.36
N LYS A 535 60.68 18.64 18.33
CA LYS A 535 61.24 19.49 19.40
C LYS A 535 60.20 20.55 19.80
N VAL A 536 60.40 21.13 20.99
CA VAL A 536 59.52 22.09 21.68
C VAL A 536 60.43 23.02 22.48
N GLU A 537 60.21 24.34 22.45
CA GLU A 537 60.70 25.32 23.45
C GLU A 537 59.96 26.69 23.29
N PRO A 538 60.13 27.73 24.14
CA PRO A 538 58.97 28.33 24.83
C PRO A 538 58.79 29.86 24.65
N SER A 539 57.84 30.44 25.41
CA SER A 539 57.42 31.85 25.33
C SER A 539 57.93 32.75 26.47
N PRO A 540 58.18 34.03 26.18
CA PRO A 540 57.53 35.19 26.83
C PRO A 540 56.45 35.82 25.89
N GLY A 541 55.70 36.88 26.21
CA GLY A 541 55.66 37.78 27.37
C GLY A 541 54.42 38.73 27.28
N LYS A 542 54.43 39.87 27.99
CA LYS A 542 53.41 40.96 27.93
C LYS A 542 54.02 42.32 28.31
N PRO A 543 53.38 43.45 27.93
CA PRO A 543 52.52 44.18 28.88
C PRO A 543 51.08 44.48 28.35
N GLU A 544 50.40 45.53 28.86
CA GLU A 544 48.92 45.63 28.97
C GLU A 544 48.28 46.71 28.04
N ILE A 545 47.19 46.40 27.32
CA ILE A 545 45.73 46.62 27.61
C ILE A 545 45.25 48.09 27.61
N LEU A 546 44.46 48.43 26.59
CA LEU A 546 43.19 49.19 26.69
C LEU A 546 42.26 48.81 25.49
N ASP A 547 41.07 49.37 25.37
CA ASP A 547 39.87 48.51 25.24
C ASP A 547 39.20 48.27 23.84
N LYS A 548 38.98 46.97 23.58
CA LYS A 548 37.85 46.30 22.88
C LYS A 548 37.13 46.97 21.68
N LYS A 549 37.24 46.32 20.50
CA LYS A 549 36.08 45.82 19.71
C LYS A 549 36.43 44.47 19.05
N ARG A 550 35.89 43.35 19.55
CA ARG A 550 36.18 41.98 19.04
C ARG A 550 35.04 41.43 18.17
N LYS A 551 35.35 41.04 16.91
CA LYS A 551 34.46 40.17 16.10
C LYS A 551 34.36 38.77 16.75
N LYS A 552 33.17 38.14 16.71
CA LYS A 552 32.87 36.88 17.41
C LYS A 552 33.52 35.66 16.71
N ARG A 553 34.42 34.95 17.39
CA ARG A 553 34.87 33.59 16.98
C ARG A 553 33.78 32.55 17.29
N LYS A 554 33.54 31.60 16.38
CA LYS A 554 32.69 30.40 16.65
C LYS A 554 33.32 29.56 17.78
N ARG A 555 32.51 29.02 18.68
CA ARG A 555 32.96 28.12 19.77
C ARG A 555 33.26 26.71 19.20
N LYS A 556 34.24 26.01 19.77
CA LYS A 556 34.42 24.56 19.55
C LYS A 556 33.26 23.77 20.20
N GLY A 557 32.97 22.57 19.66
CA GLY A 557 31.81 21.75 20.06
C GLY A 557 31.85 21.23 21.51
N LYS A 558 30.67 20.89 22.04
CA LYS A 558 30.47 20.39 23.42
C LYS A 558 30.69 18.87 23.51
N LEU A 559 31.92 18.37 23.40
CA LEU A 559 32.27 16.98 23.72
C LEU A 559 33.26 16.91 24.89
N PRO A 560 33.12 15.96 25.84
CA PRO A 560 34.10 15.73 26.91
C PRO A 560 35.45 15.27 26.36
N LYS A 561 36.52 15.42 27.15
CA LYS A 561 37.89 14.95 26.79
C LYS A 561 37.98 13.44 26.54
N ASN A 562 37.07 12.64 27.11
CA ASN A 562 37.08 11.17 27.07
C ASN A 562 35.88 10.65 26.27
N TYR A 563 35.63 11.20 25.07
CA TYR A 563 34.59 10.71 24.17
C TYR A 563 35.15 9.60 23.26
N ASP A 564 34.68 8.37 23.46
CA ASP A 564 34.88 7.24 22.54
C ASP A 564 33.67 7.15 21.59
N PRO A 565 33.84 7.29 20.26
CA PRO A 565 32.75 7.18 19.29
C PRO A 565 32.02 5.82 19.29
N ASN A 566 32.67 4.74 19.73
CA ASN A 566 32.12 3.39 19.71
C ASN A 566 31.38 3.01 21.01
N SER A 567 31.38 3.90 22.01
CA SER A 567 30.68 3.71 23.28
C SER A 567 29.30 4.37 23.24
N GLN A 568 28.23 3.59 23.45
CA GLN A 568 26.88 4.18 23.57
C GLN A 568 26.78 5.00 24.87
N PRO A 569 26.25 6.24 24.83
CA PRO A 569 26.08 7.06 26.03
C PRO A 569 25.11 6.43 27.04
N ASP A 570 25.40 6.66 28.32
CA ASP A 570 24.52 6.39 29.48
C ASP A 570 23.04 6.71 29.19
N PRO A 571 22.12 5.71 29.24
CA PRO A 571 20.69 5.90 28.99
C PRO A 571 19.99 6.88 29.94
N GLU A 572 20.52 7.13 31.13
CA GLU A 572 19.94 8.10 32.07
C GLU A 572 20.48 9.54 31.84
N ARG A 573 21.35 9.73 30.84
CA ARG A 573 22.05 10.99 30.59
C ARG A 573 21.13 12.16 30.25
N TRP A 574 19.95 11.89 29.68
CA TRP A 574 18.93 12.89 29.36
C TRP A 574 17.92 13.15 30.50
N LEU A 575 17.83 12.28 31.50
CA LEU A 575 16.92 12.49 32.63
C LEU A 575 17.37 13.67 33.52
N PRO A 576 16.43 14.43 34.11
CA PRO A 576 16.70 15.34 35.22
C PRO A 576 17.59 14.70 36.29
N ARG A 577 18.49 15.47 36.90
CA ARG A 577 19.53 14.91 37.79
C ARG A 577 18.96 14.16 39.01
N HIS A 578 17.71 14.41 39.39
CA HIS A 578 17.01 13.74 40.49
C HIS A 578 16.32 12.43 40.13
N GLU A 579 16.14 12.13 38.84
CA GLU A 579 15.48 10.90 38.33
C GLU A 579 16.47 9.79 37.97
N ARG A 580 17.77 10.08 38.03
CA ARG A 580 18.84 9.12 37.74
C ARG A 580 19.03 8.15 38.90
N SER A 581 19.24 6.86 38.62
CA SER A 581 19.52 5.80 39.60
C SER A 581 20.70 6.13 40.53
N GLY A 582 21.69 6.86 40.02
CA GLY A 582 22.83 7.36 40.82
C GLY A 582 22.52 8.53 41.78
N PHE A 583 21.29 9.06 41.82
CA PHE A 583 20.96 10.26 42.60
C PHE A 583 20.72 9.98 44.09
N ARG A 584 21.77 10.14 44.89
CA ARG A 584 21.63 10.20 46.36
C ARG A 584 21.27 11.62 46.81
N LYS A 585 20.03 11.83 47.28
CA LYS A 585 19.66 13.03 48.04
C LYS A 585 20.60 13.19 49.24
N LYS A 586 21.15 14.39 49.42
CA LYS A 586 22.05 14.72 50.53
C LYS A 586 21.23 14.77 51.83
N ARG A 587 21.26 13.68 52.61
CA ARG A 587 20.51 13.54 53.88
C ARG A 587 20.85 14.69 54.82
N ASP A 588 19.85 15.46 55.26
CA ASP A 588 20.03 16.55 56.23
C ASP A 588 20.55 15.96 57.56
N ARG A 589 21.38 16.74 58.26
CA ARG A 589 22.09 16.36 59.49
C ARG A 589 21.38 16.84 60.77
N ARG A 590 20.11 17.23 60.69
CA ARG A 590 19.28 17.62 61.84
C ARG A 590 18.21 16.57 62.13
N ASN A 591 18.57 15.70 63.09
CA ASN A 591 17.82 14.64 63.80
C ASN A 591 18.57 13.31 63.73
N ARG A 592 19.51 13.14 64.66
CA ARG A 592 20.28 11.91 64.88
C ARG A 592 20.39 11.56 66.38
N ASP A 593 19.30 11.76 67.12
CA ASP A 593 19.15 11.32 68.51
C ASP A 593 17.75 10.71 68.72
N ALA A 594 17.65 9.43 68.39
CA ALA A 594 16.57 8.55 68.83
C ALA A 594 17.09 7.10 68.87
N ALA A 595 17.07 6.51 70.06
CA ALA A 595 17.38 5.12 70.39
C ALA A 595 16.44 4.10 69.68
N MET A 596 16.69 2.79 69.61
CA MET A 596 17.87 1.90 69.78
C MET A 596 17.41 0.43 69.52
N LYS A 597 18.34 -0.53 69.46
CA LYS A 597 18.16 -2.01 69.53
C LYS A 597 17.70 -2.75 68.25
N GLY A 598 18.12 -4.01 68.15
CA GLY A 598 17.40 -5.08 67.44
C GLY A 598 18.16 -5.75 66.29
N THR A 599 18.66 -6.97 66.51
CA THR A 599 19.17 -7.88 65.45
C THR A 599 18.49 -9.25 65.54
N GLN A 600 18.68 -10.06 64.49
CA GLN A 600 18.21 -11.44 64.27
C GLN A 600 16.81 -11.61 63.63
N GLY A 601 16.68 -12.63 62.78
CA GLY A 601 15.48 -12.96 61.99
C GLY A 601 15.84 -13.26 60.53
N ALA A 602 15.49 -14.44 60.02
CA ALA A 602 15.99 -14.96 58.74
C ALA A 602 14.99 -14.85 57.57
N ALA A 603 15.56 -14.92 56.36
CA ALA A 603 15.00 -15.46 55.12
C ALA A 603 13.94 -14.69 54.30
N ALA A 604 14.21 -14.68 52.98
CA ALA A 604 13.27 -14.80 51.86
C ALA A 604 12.11 -13.80 51.67
N GLY A 605 12.38 -12.79 50.82
CA GLY A 605 11.59 -12.58 49.60
C GLY A 605 10.20 -11.93 49.69
N ALA A 606 10.14 -10.62 49.44
CA ALA A 606 8.97 -9.94 48.87
C ALA A 606 9.37 -8.62 48.19
N SER A 607 8.99 -8.45 46.92
CA SER A 607 8.83 -7.12 46.30
C SER A 607 7.90 -7.15 45.07
N ASP A 608 6.87 -7.99 45.11
CA ASP A 608 5.71 -7.93 44.20
C ASP A 608 4.46 -7.65 45.05
N GLN A 609 4.11 -6.36 45.17
CA GLN A 609 2.86 -5.89 45.77
C GLN A 609 2.46 -4.60 45.04
N PHE A 610 1.60 -4.73 44.01
CA PHE A 610 0.55 -3.78 43.62
C PHE A 610 -0.34 -4.40 42.51
N ASP A 611 -1.04 -5.49 42.87
CA ASP A 611 -2.27 -5.95 42.18
C ASP A 611 -3.40 -5.89 43.21
N ILE A 612 -4.57 -5.37 42.80
CA ILE A 612 -5.65 -4.97 43.70
C ILE A 612 -6.99 -5.66 43.36
N THR A 613 -6.93 -6.95 43.03
CA THR A 613 -8.11 -7.75 42.67
C THR A 613 -8.35 -8.99 43.55
N LYS A 614 -8.47 -8.83 44.89
CA LYS A 614 -9.25 -9.74 45.78
C LYS A 614 -9.45 -9.22 47.22
N MET A 615 -10.62 -8.65 47.46
CA MET A 615 -11.37 -8.74 48.73
C MET A 615 -12.82 -9.13 48.35
N SER A 616 -13.62 -9.83 49.15
CA SER A 616 -13.50 -10.14 50.58
C SER A 616 -13.87 -11.61 50.91
N ASN A 617 -13.59 -12.03 52.15
CA ASN A 617 -14.00 -13.30 52.76
C ASN A 617 -14.95 -13.01 53.94
N ALA A 618 -16.03 -13.79 54.11
CA ALA A 618 -16.63 -14.12 55.42
C ALA A 618 -17.61 -15.31 55.33
N LYS A 619 -17.90 -15.92 56.49
CA LYS A 619 -18.78 -17.08 56.76
C LYS A 619 -19.78 -16.69 57.90
N PRO A 620 -20.79 -17.49 58.35
CA PRO A 620 -21.00 -18.94 58.18
C PRO A 620 -22.44 -19.41 57.88
N SER A 621 -22.66 -20.75 57.90
CA SER A 621 -23.93 -21.47 57.67
C SER A 621 -24.81 -21.60 58.93
N PRO A 622 -26.05 -22.12 58.81
CA PRO A 622 -26.23 -23.58 58.96
C PRO A 622 -27.10 -24.27 57.88
N ASN A 623 -27.17 -25.61 57.95
CA ASN A 623 -27.91 -26.55 57.08
C ASN A 623 -29.32 -26.85 57.70
N PRO A 624 -30.29 -27.64 57.11
CA PRO A 624 -30.06 -28.92 56.42
C PRO A 624 -31.05 -29.38 55.30
N ARG A 625 -30.80 -30.60 54.75
CA ARG A 625 -31.65 -31.46 53.87
C ARG A 625 -31.75 -30.99 52.40
N GLN A 626 -31.85 -31.87 51.38
CA GLN A 626 -32.06 -33.33 51.34
C GLN A 626 -31.39 -33.98 50.09
N SER A 627 -31.30 -35.32 50.04
CA SER A 627 -30.88 -36.16 48.90
C SER A 627 -31.59 -37.55 49.03
N PRO A 628 -31.65 -38.45 48.03
CA PRO A 628 -30.54 -39.09 47.27
C PRO A 628 -30.77 -39.04 45.73
N ALA A 629 -30.13 -39.76 44.79
CA ALA A 629 -29.26 -40.96 44.75
C ALA A 629 -28.46 -40.97 43.38
N VAL A 630 -27.57 -41.91 42.96
CA VAL A 630 -26.94 -43.13 43.54
C VAL A 630 -25.56 -43.45 42.84
N GLU A 631 -25.03 -44.67 43.03
CA GLU A 631 -23.84 -45.41 42.47
C GLU A 631 -23.18 -45.00 41.13
N SER A 632 -21.85 -45.13 40.89
CA SER A 632 -20.80 -46.17 41.09
C SER A 632 -20.59 -47.10 39.86
N SER A 633 -19.41 -47.64 39.50
CA SER A 633 -18.17 -47.96 40.26
C SER A 633 -16.86 -47.87 39.40
N GLY A 634 -15.69 -48.25 39.94
CA GLY A 634 -14.33 -48.11 39.34
C GLY A 634 -13.74 -49.41 38.71
N PRO A 635 -12.42 -49.75 38.82
CA PRO A 635 -11.34 -49.10 39.61
C PRO A 635 -9.87 -49.11 39.04
N ARG A 636 -8.94 -48.38 39.71
CA ARG A 636 -7.45 -48.57 39.78
C ARG A 636 -6.62 -48.33 38.48
N GLN A 637 -5.27 -48.10 38.50
CA GLN A 637 -4.26 -48.06 39.58
C GLN A 637 -3.07 -47.07 39.33
N GLN A 638 -2.45 -46.60 40.42
CA GLN A 638 -1.01 -46.30 40.75
C GLN A 638 0.09 -46.27 39.63
N GLN A 639 1.24 -45.56 39.73
CA GLN A 639 1.88 -44.77 40.83
C GLN A 639 2.91 -43.68 40.37
N ARG A 640 3.78 -43.21 41.29
CA ARG A 640 4.56 -41.94 41.25
C ARG A 640 6.01 -42.04 40.70
N LYS A 641 6.47 -40.90 40.13
CA LYS A 641 7.79 -40.22 40.27
C LYS A 641 9.06 -41.00 40.70
N VAL A 642 10.16 -40.77 39.95
CA VAL A 642 11.53 -40.58 40.49
C VAL A 642 12.15 -39.32 39.84
N GLN A 643 13.27 -38.79 40.37
CA GLN A 643 13.75 -37.43 40.11
C GLN A 643 15.29 -37.33 39.93
N GLN A 644 15.74 -36.28 39.22
CA GLN A 644 17.02 -35.57 39.37
C GLN A 644 18.39 -36.14 38.88
N LYS A 645 18.91 -35.45 37.83
CA LYS A 645 20.19 -34.67 37.79
C LYS A 645 21.54 -35.27 37.32
N LYS A 646 22.18 -34.43 36.47
CA LYS A 646 23.63 -34.12 36.32
C LYS A 646 24.57 -35.15 35.66
N LYS A 647 25.15 -34.75 34.51
CA LYS A 647 26.52 -34.17 34.44
C LYS A 647 26.76 -33.38 33.13
N LYS A 648 27.77 -32.50 33.13
CA LYS A 648 28.32 -31.79 31.96
C LYS A 648 29.75 -32.28 31.69
N LYS A 649 30.07 -32.58 30.43
CA LYS A 649 31.38 -32.56 29.71
C LYS A 649 31.06 -33.07 28.28
N GLY A 650 31.62 -32.60 27.18
CA GLY A 650 32.65 -31.56 26.99
C GLY A 650 33.87 -32.12 26.26
N GLY A 651 33.92 -32.00 24.93
CA GLY A 651 35.00 -32.50 24.09
C GLY A 651 34.74 -32.31 22.59
N LYS A 652 35.83 -32.26 21.81
CA LYS A 652 35.92 -32.24 20.34
C LYS A 652 35.24 -33.47 19.71
N TRP A 653 34.85 -33.48 18.44
CA TRP A 653 35.38 -32.74 17.27
C TRP A 653 34.32 -31.89 16.56
#